data_AF-A0A7X6HDA2-F1
#
_entry.id   AF-A0A7X6HDA2-F1
#
_cell.length_a   1.000
_cell.length_b   1.000
_cell.length_c   1.000
_cell.angle_alpha   90.00
_cell.angle_beta   90.00
_cell.angle_gamma   90.00
#
_symmetry.space_group_name_H-M   'P 1'
#
loop_
_entity.id
_entity.type
_entity.pdbx_description
1 polymer ?
#
loop_
_entity_poly.entity_id
_entity_poly.type
_entity_poly.pdbx_seq_one_letter_code
_entity_poly.pdbx_strand_id
1 'polypeptide(L)'
;MLEISGDGAQVPAVLHRLRSAGADLVRYPLRWHRIEQAEGHFDWTSTDAELALLRELGFDPVVDLVHHTSYPAWLSDGFRDRRFGPAYVRYAAAVAARYPWLQHYTLFNEPFATLFLAGHEALWPPYDHGMDGFVRLLRNVLPALAEAASIWSGELPGARHVWVDTCEHHAGTAGAPARYAALANDRRHIVLDLAMHHDLDESRPFLGGVLRAGAADLLQLPPLRIDVLGLDYYAHSEWWYDEAGGHAPSPHPLGFAAVAQQYGDRYGLPMMLTETNLRGLPPDRASWLRHMLEQYDQAAARGVDLRGFCWFPVLDSCDWDSLLARPAGRRDPVGILGPEPGGLLARNTFTAAWEAAVAGAGARALPAYRFQAPCDAQLAGFLPLMKHWPWQDPPADETIPPLSVSGKEPIMTNTQVADLVVFSHLRWDWVWQRPQHLVTRFAKKLEPARTWFVEEPVPGDVAGPVLRRQDCGAVTRVWLEIPRHPGQPAAPGFGAPGAEAYGALVRDLLAGLHRPVRPTAFLFTPMAFDAAMTLDPGLLCYDVMDDLAAFAHAPEGLRLRQRRLLAEADIVFAGGRTLYRSVLEHRNHGCHLFPSGVDGAHYARSRQLRAAGGQRAAKVAGYVGVIDERLDLELVAGLASALPDWTIQMVGPVAKIDPAGLPRAANIEYPGMAAYAELPAVMAGFDVALMPFALNEATRSISPTKTLEYLAAGLPVVSTPVADVVAGYPGIVHFAADAPGFARACLEAAQQPLLERDRKSAELRARHDWDAIAAAMLALMDTAATAAGAQDGQEETA
;
A
#
# COMPACT_ATOMS: atom_id res chain seq x y z
N MET A 1 11.08 12.57 -22.49
CA MET A 1 11.70 12.50 -21.15
C MET A 1 12.40 11.15 -20.99
N LEU A 2 13.65 11.15 -20.52
CA LEU A 2 14.43 9.93 -20.34
C LEU A 2 14.11 9.30 -18.98
N GLU A 3 13.06 8.50 -18.93
CA GLU A 3 12.82 7.58 -17.81
C GLU A 3 13.64 6.30 -18.04
N ILE A 4 14.43 5.89 -17.05
CA ILE A 4 15.30 4.71 -17.14
C ILE A 4 14.83 3.71 -16.10
N SER A 5 14.05 2.71 -16.53
CA SER A 5 13.76 1.52 -15.72
C SER A 5 14.94 0.53 -15.83
N GLY A 6 15.73 0.38 -14.77
CA GLY A 6 16.79 -0.65 -14.68
C GLY A 6 18.24 -0.12 -14.73
N ASP A 7 19.19 -1.00 -15.08
CA ASP A 7 20.61 -0.68 -15.17
C ASP A 7 20.88 0.23 -16.38
N GLY A 8 21.38 1.45 -16.13
CA GLY A 8 21.63 2.50 -17.11
C GLY A 8 22.67 2.20 -18.22
N ALA A 9 23.04 0.93 -18.40
CA ALA A 9 24.00 0.46 -19.40
C ALA A 9 23.62 0.82 -20.85
N GLN A 10 22.34 1.10 -21.09
CA GLN A 10 21.79 1.39 -22.43
C GLN A 10 21.64 2.90 -22.71
N VAL A 11 21.81 3.77 -21.70
CA VAL A 11 21.64 5.22 -21.82
C VAL A 11 22.48 5.82 -22.95
N PRO A 12 23.77 5.45 -23.14
CA PRO A 12 24.56 6.08 -24.20
C PRO A 12 24.02 5.85 -25.61
N ALA A 13 23.63 4.61 -25.93
CA ALA A 13 23.09 4.26 -27.24
C ALA A 13 21.77 5.00 -27.53
N VAL A 14 20.92 5.12 -26.50
CA VAL A 14 19.66 5.87 -26.58
C VAL A 14 19.91 7.34 -26.88
N LEU A 15 20.80 7.99 -26.13
CA LEU A 15 21.10 9.43 -26.31
C LEU A 15 21.69 9.72 -27.70
N HIS A 16 22.60 8.87 -28.19
CA HIS A 16 23.12 8.99 -29.56
C HIS A 16 22.01 8.89 -30.62
N ARG A 17 21.04 7.97 -30.43
CA ARG A 17 19.91 7.83 -31.35
C ARG A 17 18.99 9.05 -31.32
N LEU A 18 18.63 9.55 -30.13
CA LEU A 18 17.81 10.76 -30.00
C LEU A 18 18.48 11.95 -30.70
N ARG A 19 19.79 12.12 -30.49
CA ARG A 19 20.53 13.21 -31.12
C ARG A 19 20.58 13.07 -32.64
N SER A 20 20.82 11.85 -33.13
CA SER A 20 20.85 11.54 -34.56
C SER A 20 19.49 11.73 -35.25
N ALA A 21 18.39 11.53 -34.52
CA ALA A 21 17.05 11.80 -35.03
C ALA A 21 16.74 13.31 -35.15
N GLY A 22 17.45 14.16 -34.40
CA GLY A 22 17.27 15.61 -34.41
C GLY A 22 16.72 16.21 -33.11
N ALA A 23 16.68 15.45 -32.02
CA ALA A 23 16.26 15.99 -30.74
C ALA A 23 17.29 16.99 -30.18
N ASP A 24 16.82 18.17 -29.77
CA ASP A 24 17.63 19.23 -29.15
C ASP A 24 17.42 19.33 -27.63
N LEU A 25 16.25 18.91 -27.15
CA LEU A 25 15.85 18.98 -25.74
C LEU A 25 15.61 17.57 -25.17
N VAL A 26 16.07 17.33 -23.94
CA VAL A 26 15.76 16.11 -23.18
C VAL A 26 15.39 16.51 -21.76
N ARG A 27 14.21 16.06 -21.28
CA ARG A 27 13.91 16.07 -19.84
C ARG A 27 14.57 14.86 -19.17
N TYR A 28 15.31 15.08 -18.08
CA TYR A 28 16.09 14.05 -17.39
C TYR A 28 15.86 14.13 -15.87
N PRO A 29 15.24 13.10 -15.25
CA PRO A 29 15.02 13.07 -13.82
C PRO A 29 16.28 12.61 -13.07
N LEU A 30 16.74 13.42 -12.11
CA LEU A 30 17.79 13.02 -11.20
C LEU A 30 17.27 11.94 -10.25
N ARG A 31 18.08 10.91 -10.05
CA ARG A 31 17.74 9.79 -9.16
C ARG A 31 18.22 10.09 -7.74
N TRP A 32 17.59 11.07 -7.07
CA TRP A 32 18.00 11.50 -5.72
C TRP A 32 18.16 10.31 -4.75
N HIS A 33 17.23 9.35 -4.78
CA HIS A 33 17.32 8.11 -4.00
C HIS A 33 18.58 7.26 -4.23
N ARG A 34 19.23 7.36 -5.41
CA ARG A 34 20.52 6.70 -5.70
C ARG A 34 21.71 7.61 -5.38
N ILE A 35 21.53 8.92 -5.53
CA ILE A 35 22.56 9.92 -5.27
C ILE A 35 22.84 10.02 -3.76
N GLU A 36 21.81 10.05 -2.92
CA GLU A 36 21.96 10.22 -1.47
C GLU A 36 21.42 8.99 -0.71
N GLN A 37 22.11 7.84 -0.83
CA GLN A 37 21.69 6.59 -0.17
C GLN A 37 21.80 6.64 1.36
N ALA A 38 22.63 7.55 1.89
CA ALA A 38 22.71 7.87 3.31
C ALA A 38 22.69 9.38 3.48
N GLU A 39 22.02 9.86 4.53
CA GLU A 39 21.84 11.30 4.78
C GLU A 39 23.18 12.05 4.75
N GLY A 40 23.27 13.08 3.92
CA GLY A 40 24.44 13.94 3.73
C GLY A 40 25.56 13.34 2.87
N HIS A 41 25.43 12.10 2.40
CA HIS A 41 26.47 11.41 1.62
C HIS A 41 26.02 11.25 0.18
N PHE A 42 26.66 12.01 -0.72
CA PHE A 42 26.31 12.02 -2.14
C PHE A 42 27.28 11.19 -2.99
N ASP A 43 26.75 10.20 -3.71
CA ASP A 43 27.42 9.49 -4.80
C ASP A 43 26.90 9.98 -6.15
N TRP A 44 27.73 10.75 -6.85
CA TRP A 44 27.40 11.35 -8.13
C TRP A 44 27.80 10.50 -9.34
N THR A 45 28.46 9.36 -9.14
CA THR A 45 29.19 8.63 -10.19
C THR A 45 28.36 8.38 -11.45
N SER A 46 27.14 7.84 -11.29
CA SER A 46 26.25 7.56 -12.44
C SER A 46 25.66 8.84 -13.04
N THR A 47 25.33 9.82 -12.21
CA THR A 47 24.69 11.08 -12.65
C THR A 47 25.69 11.94 -13.42
N ASP A 48 26.95 11.99 -12.99
CA ASP A 48 28.02 12.69 -13.69
C ASP A 48 28.25 12.12 -15.08
N ALA A 49 28.31 10.79 -15.20
CA ALA A 49 28.52 10.13 -16.48
C ALA A 49 27.39 10.44 -17.47
N GLU A 50 26.14 10.41 -17.00
CA GLU A 50 24.95 10.64 -17.83
C GLU A 50 24.79 12.12 -18.22
N LEU A 51 24.97 13.05 -17.28
CA LEU A 51 24.92 14.49 -17.58
C LEU A 51 26.12 14.97 -18.42
N ALA A 52 27.31 14.39 -18.23
CA ALA A 52 28.46 14.65 -19.09
C ALA A 52 28.17 14.23 -20.53
N LEU A 53 27.59 13.04 -20.73
CA LEU A 53 27.24 12.56 -22.06
C LEU A 53 26.15 13.43 -22.73
N LEU A 54 25.12 13.84 -22.00
CA LEU A 54 24.12 14.79 -22.52
C LEU A 54 24.78 16.07 -23.02
N ARG A 55 25.72 16.62 -22.24
CA ARG A 55 26.47 17.82 -22.60
C ARG A 55 27.40 17.61 -23.79
N GLU A 56 28.11 16.50 -23.87
CA GLU A 56 28.99 16.14 -24.99
C GLU A 56 28.22 16.01 -26.30
N LEU A 57 27.00 15.48 -26.24
CA LEU A 57 26.10 15.38 -27.40
C LEU A 57 25.42 16.71 -27.77
N GLY A 58 25.60 17.75 -26.95
CA GLY A 58 25.06 19.08 -27.17
C GLY A 58 23.57 19.22 -26.86
N PHE A 59 23.03 18.38 -25.97
CA PHE A 59 21.67 18.59 -25.45
C PHE A 59 21.62 19.76 -24.47
N ASP A 60 20.49 20.45 -24.45
CA ASP A 60 20.09 21.35 -23.37
C ASP A 60 19.08 20.62 -22.47
N PRO A 61 19.51 19.94 -21.39
CA PRO A 61 18.60 19.14 -20.60
C PRO A 61 17.75 20.02 -19.66
N VAL A 62 16.47 19.68 -19.54
CA VAL A 62 15.66 20.11 -18.39
C VAL A 62 15.85 19.05 -17.31
N VAL A 63 16.54 19.40 -16.24
CA VAL A 63 16.85 18.47 -15.17
C VAL A 63 15.77 18.52 -14.08
N ASP A 64 15.10 17.42 -13.81
CA ASP A 64 14.11 17.32 -12.74
C ASP A 64 14.79 16.84 -11.45
N LEU A 65 14.81 17.68 -10.40
CA LEU A 65 15.51 17.36 -9.15
C LEU A 65 14.80 16.23 -8.38
N VAL A 66 13.47 16.26 -8.36
CA VAL A 66 12.63 15.21 -7.77
C VAL A 66 11.49 14.89 -8.73
N HIS A 67 11.36 13.61 -9.06
CA HIS A 67 10.33 13.10 -9.94
C HIS A 67 9.41 12.18 -9.12
N HIS A 68 8.24 12.71 -8.74
CA HIS A 68 7.31 12.07 -7.80
C HIS A 68 7.99 11.65 -6.48
N THR A 69 7.83 10.40 -6.05
CA THR A 69 8.35 9.87 -4.78
C THR A 69 9.81 9.41 -4.85
N SER A 70 10.62 9.93 -5.79
CA SER A 70 12.01 9.51 -6.03
C SER A 70 13.04 9.98 -4.97
N TYR A 71 12.60 10.24 -3.74
CA TYR A 71 13.41 10.69 -2.61
C TYR A 71 14.14 9.52 -1.92
N PRO A 72 15.23 9.78 -1.16
CA PRO A 72 15.99 8.73 -0.49
C PRO A 72 15.21 7.84 0.48
N ALA A 73 15.55 6.54 0.51
CA ALA A 73 14.88 5.55 1.34
C ALA A 73 15.00 5.82 2.86
N TRP A 74 16.02 6.57 3.30
CA TRP A 74 16.19 6.95 4.70
C TRP A 74 15.22 8.06 5.16
N LEU A 75 14.53 8.73 4.23
CA LEU A 75 13.32 9.51 4.50
C LEU A 75 12.14 8.53 4.64
N SER A 76 12.16 7.78 5.73
CA SER A 76 11.28 6.62 5.98
C SER A 76 9.79 6.97 6.07
N ASP A 77 9.47 8.25 6.23
CA ASP A 77 8.11 8.79 6.24
C ASP A 77 7.79 9.70 5.03
N GLY A 78 8.61 9.60 3.98
CA GLY A 78 8.45 10.33 2.72
C GLY A 78 8.29 11.84 2.90
N PHE A 79 7.31 12.43 2.21
CA PHE A 79 7.01 13.87 2.31
C PHE A 79 6.48 14.31 3.67
N ARG A 80 6.12 13.39 4.58
CA ARG A 80 5.75 13.73 5.97
C ARG A 80 6.97 13.81 6.88
N ASP A 81 8.11 13.24 6.45
CA ASP A 81 9.35 13.29 7.20
C ASP A 81 9.83 14.73 7.35
N ARG A 82 10.00 15.20 8.59
CA ARG A 82 10.44 16.58 8.88
C ARG A 82 11.85 16.86 8.39
N ARG A 83 12.63 15.82 8.07
CA ARG A 83 13.96 15.92 7.47
C ARG A 83 13.91 16.20 5.97
N PHE A 84 12.76 15.96 5.30
CA PHE A 84 12.62 16.17 3.85
C PHE A 84 13.06 17.58 3.44
N GLY A 85 12.53 18.62 4.09
CA GLY A 85 12.82 20.00 3.70
C GLY A 85 14.32 20.34 3.76
N PRO A 86 14.99 20.21 4.93
CA PRO A 86 16.43 20.43 5.03
C PRO A 86 17.28 19.54 4.12
N ALA A 87 16.86 18.30 3.89
CA ALA A 87 17.53 17.38 2.97
C ALA A 87 17.43 17.83 1.52
N TYR A 88 16.22 18.19 1.08
CA TYR A 88 15.93 18.64 -0.27
C TYR A 88 16.69 19.93 -0.58
N VAL A 89 16.69 20.90 0.33
CA VAL A 89 17.44 22.16 0.18
C VAL A 89 18.94 21.90 0.03
N ARG A 90 19.52 21.05 0.89
CA ARG A 90 20.94 20.65 0.80
C ARG A 90 21.24 19.97 -0.53
N TYR A 91 20.39 19.05 -0.96
CA TYR A 91 20.52 18.35 -2.23
C TYR A 91 20.43 19.30 -3.42
N ALA A 92 19.42 20.17 -3.46
CA ALA A 92 19.22 21.17 -4.51
C ALA A 92 20.42 22.12 -4.63
N ALA A 93 20.98 22.56 -3.50
CA ALA A 93 22.21 23.37 -3.47
C ALA A 93 23.41 22.60 -4.03
N ALA A 94 23.56 21.32 -3.66
CA ALA A 94 24.64 20.47 -4.18
C ALA A 94 24.53 20.25 -5.69
N VAL A 95 23.32 20.08 -6.23
CA VAL A 95 23.08 19.97 -7.69
C VAL A 95 23.48 21.27 -8.40
N ALA A 96 23.01 22.43 -7.93
CA ALA A 96 23.31 23.72 -8.54
C ALA A 96 24.82 24.02 -8.56
N ALA A 97 25.51 23.78 -7.45
CA ALA A 97 26.95 23.97 -7.34
C ALA A 97 27.74 23.00 -8.24
N ARG A 98 27.26 21.75 -8.39
CA ARG A 98 27.94 20.71 -9.16
C ARG A 98 27.79 20.90 -10.67
N TYR A 99 26.64 21.39 -11.13
CA TYR A 99 26.32 21.51 -12.55
C TYR A 99 26.01 22.96 -12.95
N PRO A 100 26.99 23.89 -12.87
CA PRO A 100 26.74 25.32 -13.08
C PRO A 100 26.45 25.71 -14.53
N TRP A 101 26.45 24.74 -15.45
CA TRP A 101 26.19 24.93 -16.86
C TRP A 101 24.72 24.67 -17.24
N LEU A 102 23.90 24.15 -16.31
CA LEU A 102 22.48 23.89 -16.56
C LEU A 102 21.74 25.19 -16.90
N GLN A 103 20.93 25.15 -17.96
CA GLN A 103 20.10 26.28 -18.40
C GLN A 103 18.62 26.10 -18.04
N HIS A 104 18.15 24.85 -17.87
CA HIS A 104 16.76 24.53 -17.56
C HIS A 104 16.68 23.49 -16.44
N TYR A 105 15.74 23.69 -15.53
CA TYR A 105 15.53 22.78 -14.40
C TYR A 105 14.07 22.79 -13.93
N THR A 106 13.69 21.71 -13.27
CA THR A 106 12.42 21.56 -12.55
C THR A 106 12.76 21.23 -11.10
N LEU A 107 12.26 22.00 -10.14
CA LEU A 107 12.49 21.71 -8.73
C LEU A 107 11.77 20.42 -8.30
N PHE A 108 10.54 20.24 -8.75
CA PHE A 108 9.71 19.07 -8.46
C PHE A 108 8.76 18.84 -9.64
N ASN A 109 8.78 17.65 -10.24
CA ASN A 109 7.80 17.21 -11.22
C ASN A 109 6.44 16.91 -10.56
N GLU A 110 5.37 17.47 -11.13
CA GLU A 110 3.98 17.32 -10.69
C GLU A 110 3.79 17.44 -9.17
N PRO A 111 4.17 18.56 -8.54
CA PRO A 111 4.01 18.73 -7.11
C PRO A 111 2.52 18.73 -6.70
N PHE A 112 1.58 19.22 -7.52
CA PHE A 112 0.16 19.06 -7.21
C PHE A 112 -0.25 17.59 -7.23
N ALA A 113 -0.08 16.89 -8.37
CA ALA A 113 -0.53 15.50 -8.49
C ALA A 113 0.14 14.61 -7.42
N THR A 114 1.45 14.77 -7.22
CA THR A 114 2.20 13.97 -6.25
C THR A 114 1.73 14.18 -4.82
N LEU A 115 1.59 15.43 -4.38
CA LEU A 115 1.17 15.71 -3.01
C LEU A 115 -0.30 15.38 -2.79
N PHE A 116 -1.14 15.50 -3.83
CA PHE A 116 -2.55 15.11 -3.76
C PHE A 116 -2.69 13.58 -3.67
N LEU A 117 -1.99 12.81 -4.51
CA LEU A 117 -1.99 11.35 -4.45
C LEU A 117 -1.37 10.81 -3.14
N ALA A 118 -0.33 11.46 -2.63
CA ALA A 118 0.34 11.04 -1.40
C ALA A 118 -0.37 11.49 -0.11
N GLY A 119 -1.04 12.64 -0.16
CA GLY A 119 -1.56 13.34 1.02
C GLY A 119 -3.07 13.38 1.13
N HIS A 120 -3.79 13.30 0.01
CA HIS A 120 -5.25 13.35 -0.04
C HIS A 120 -5.86 11.97 -0.37
N GLU A 121 -5.40 11.33 -1.44
CA GLU A 121 -5.96 10.08 -1.95
C GLU A 121 -5.35 8.81 -1.34
N ALA A 122 -4.27 8.96 -0.55
CA ALA A 122 -3.53 7.85 0.03
C ALA A 122 -3.10 6.78 -1.00
N LEU A 123 -2.80 7.19 -2.22
CA LEU A 123 -2.36 6.30 -3.30
C LEU A 123 -0.84 6.12 -3.33
N TRP A 124 -0.09 7.14 -2.90
CA TRP A 124 1.37 7.11 -2.82
C TRP A 124 1.89 7.29 -1.39
N PRO A 125 3.09 6.78 -1.05
CA PRO A 125 3.71 7.03 0.24
C PRO A 125 3.80 8.54 0.54
N PRO A 126 3.54 8.98 1.79
CA PRO A 126 3.36 8.17 3.00
C PRO A 126 1.92 7.68 3.25
N TYR A 127 1.06 7.71 2.22
CA TYR A 127 -0.36 7.32 2.28
C TYR A 127 -1.09 8.11 3.37
N ASP A 128 -0.89 9.43 3.40
CA ASP A 128 -1.75 10.32 4.18
C ASP A 128 -3.06 10.54 3.42
N HIS A 129 -4.10 11.00 4.11
CA HIS A 129 -5.44 11.06 3.53
C HIS A 129 -6.19 12.35 3.90
N GLY A 130 -7.10 12.73 3.01
CA GLY A 130 -7.97 13.88 3.18
C GLY A 130 -7.24 15.22 3.18
N MET A 131 -7.99 16.28 3.45
CA MET A 131 -7.48 17.65 3.40
C MET A 131 -6.35 17.90 4.42
N ASP A 132 -6.45 17.34 5.62
CA ASP A 132 -5.42 17.49 6.66
C ASP A 132 -4.11 16.84 6.26
N GLY A 133 -4.16 15.66 5.62
CA GLY A 133 -2.97 15.00 5.08
C GLY A 133 -2.33 15.82 3.97
N PHE A 134 -3.13 16.32 3.02
CA PHE A 134 -2.65 17.17 1.93
C PHE A 134 -1.97 18.45 2.45
N VAL A 135 -2.61 19.16 3.38
CA VAL A 135 -2.03 20.36 4.01
C VAL A 135 -0.74 20.05 4.76
N ARG A 136 -0.67 18.91 5.46
CA ARG A 136 0.54 18.49 6.18
C ARG A 136 1.73 18.33 5.22
N LEU A 137 1.50 17.72 4.05
CA LEU A 137 2.55 17.56 3.05
C LEU A 137 2.93 18.91 2.41
N LEU A 138 1.94 19.75 2.06
CA LEU A 138 2.19 21.10 1.52
C LEU A 138 3.08 21.93 2.45
N ARG A 139 2.80 21.91 3.76
CA ARG A 139 3.55 22.64 4.78
C ARG A 139 4.98 22.14 4.99
N ASN A 140 5.30 20.94 4.54
CA ASN A 140 6.67 20.43 4.59
C ASN A 140 7.42 20.67 3.27
N VAL A 141 6.72 20.58 2.14
CA VAL A 141 7.32 20.61 0.79
C VAL A 141 7.45 22.03 0.25
N LEU A 142 6.39 22.85 0.28
CA LEU A 142 6.41 24.18 -0.36
C LEU A 142 7.48 25.13 0.23
N PRO A 143 7.70 25.20 1.56
CA PRO A 143 8.79 26.01 2.09
C PRO A 143 10.17 25.57 1.58
N ALA A 144 10.38 24.26 1.42
CA ALA A 144 11.63 23.72 0.89
C ALA A 144 11.83 24.05 -0.60
N LEU A 145 10.76 24.02 -1.39
CA LEU A 145 10.81 24.47 -2.79
C LEU A 145 11.11 25.97 -2.88
N ALA A 146 10.52 26.79 -2.01
CA ALA A 146 10.78 28.23 -1.97
C ALA A 146 12.25 28.54 -1.64
N GLU A 147 12.82 27.84 -0.65
CA GLU A 147 14.23 27.98 -0.27
C GLU A 147 15.16 27.48 -1.39
N ALA A 148 14.87 26.33 -2.00
CA ALA A 148 15.63 25.83 -3.14
C ALA A 148 15.57 26.79 -4.35
N ALA A 149 14.41 27.36 -4.66
CA ALA A 149 14.26 28.35 -5.72
C ALA A 149 15.12 29.61 -5.47
N SER A 150 15.20 30.06 -4.21
CA SER A 150 16.06 31.18 -3.81
C SER A 150 17.55 30.85 -4.02
N ILE A 151 17.98 29.64 -3.66
CA ILE A 151 19.36 29.17 -3.87
C ILE A 151 19.68 29.13 -5.36
N TRP A 152 18.82 28.51 -6.17
CA TRP A 152 19.01 28.39 -7.60
C TRP A 152 19.04 29.76 -8.30
N SER A 153 18.20 30.70 -7.88
CA SER A 153 18.23 32.07 -8.40
C SER A 153 19.53 32.80 -8.10
N GLY A 154 20.21 32.47 -6.99
CA GLY A 154 21.51 33.04 -6.61
C GLY A 154 22.69 32.38 -7.33
N GLU A 155 22.73 31.05 -7.34
CA GLU A 155 23.83 30.26 -7.93
C GLU A 155 23.78 30.24 -9.46
N LEU A 156 22.57 30.16 -10.04
CA LEU A 156 22.33 30.02 -11.48
C LEU A 156 21.30 31.07 -11.97
N PRO A 157 21.60 32.37 -11.90
CA PRO A 157 20.63 33.45 -12.19
C PRO A 157 20.06 33.43 -13.62
N GLY A 158 20.82 32.85 -14.56
CA GLY A 158 20.42 32.69 -15.96
C GLY A 158 19.62 31.40 -16.26
N ALA A 159 19.61 30.44 -15.34
CA ALA A 159 18.85 29.22 -15.51
C ALA A 159 17.35 29.49 -15.37
N ARG A 160 16.54 28.79 -16.17
CA ARG A 160 15.09 28.93 -16.23
C ARG A 160 14.41 27.79 -15.49
N HIS A 161 13.53 28.15 -14.56
CA HIS A 161 12.69 27.18 -13.88
C HIS A 161 11.49 26.82 -14.75
N VAL A 162 11.38 25.54 -15.09
CA VAL A 162 10.21 24.93 -15.72
C VAL A 162 9.36 24.31 -14.60
N TRP A 163 8.18 24.87 -14.34
CA TRP A 163 7.25 24.28 -13.37
C TRP A 163 6.40 23.23 -14.08
N VAL A 164 6.63 21.96 -13.77
CA VAL A 164 5.95 20.86 -14.46
C VAL A 164 4.82 20.33 -13.59
N ASP A 165 3.60 20.33 -14.10
CA ASP A 165 2.44 19.74 -13.43
C ASP A 165 1.40 19.19 -14.42
N THR A 166 0.49 18.38 -13.90
CA THR A 166 -0.64 17.85 -14.67
C THR A 166 -1.54 19.00 -15.19
N CYS A 167 -1.87 18.92 -16.47
CA CYS A 167 -2.68 19.89 -17.20
C CYS A 167 -4.11 19.38 -17.35
N GLU A 168 -4.93 19.55 -16.31
CA GLU A 168 -6.25 18.92 -16.23
C GLU A 168 -7.39 19.81 -16.72
N HIS A 169 -8.54 19.23 -17.08
CA HIS A 169 -9.82 19.93 -17.20
C HIS A 169 -10.98 19.09 -16.66
N HIS A 170 -11.89 19.73 -15.90
CA HIS A 170 -13.02 19.05 -15.29
C HIS A 170 -14.34 19.65 -15.76
N ALA A 171 -15.24 18.81 -16.26
CA ALA A 171 -16.60 19.19 -16.65
C ALA A 171 -17.62 18.20 -16.07
N GLY A 172 -18.91 18.53 -16.10
CA GLY A 172 -19.92 17.59 -15.66
C GLY A 172 -21.36 18.06 -15.91
N THR A 173 -22.30 17.15 -15.68
CA THR A 173 -23.74 17.44 -15.78
C THR A 173 -24.20 18.42 -14.70
N ALA A 174 -25.37 19.01 -14.90
CA ALA A 174 -25.91 20.03 -14.00
C ALA A 174 -26.06 19.54 -12.54
N GLY A 175 -26.03 20.46 -11.58
CA GLY A 175 -26.26 20.15 -10.17
C GLY A 175 -24.99 19.76 -9.42
N ALA A 176 -24.99 18.60 -8.75
CA ALA A 176 -23.86 18.16 -7.94
C ALA A 176 -22.57 17.91 -8.77
N PRO A 177 -22.63 17.24 -9.95
CA PRO A 177 -21.43 17.00 -10.76
C PRO A 177 -20.76 18.28 -11.23
N ALA A 178 -21.52 19.27 -11.74
CA ALA A 178 -20.98 20.58 -12.13
C ALA A 178 -20.31 21.33 -10.95
N ARG A 179 -20.86 21.24 -9.74
CA ARG A 179 -20.23 21.84 -8.54
C ARG A 179 -18.91 21.15 -8.19
N TYR A 180 -18.85 19.82 -8.32
CA TYR A 180 -17.61 19.08 -8.10
C TYR A 180 -16.57 19.39 -9.18
N ALA A 181 -16.98 19.46 -10.45
CA ALA A 181 -16.10 19.88 -11.55
C ALA A 181 -15.51 21.27 -11.30
N ALA A 182 -16.31 22.22 -10.82
CA ALA A 182 -15.83 23.55 -10.44
C ALA A 182 -14.82 23.48 -9.28
N LEU A 183 -15.08 22.66 -8.25
CA LEU A 183 -14.13 22.42 -7.16
C LEU A 183 -12.82 21.79 -7.64
N ALA A 184 -12.88 20.84 -8.58
CA ALA A 184 -11.70 20.17 -9.14
C ALA A 184 -10.88 21.12 -10.03
N ASN A 185 -11.53 21.99 -10.81
CA ASN A 185 -10.85 23.05 -11.56
C ASN A 185 -10.22 24.12 -10.66
N ASP A 186 -10.78 24.37 -9.47
CA ASP A 186 -10.14 25.20 -8.45
C ASP A 186 -8.91 24.49 -7.85
N ARG A 187 -9.09 23.22 -7.48
CA ARG A 187 -8.07 22.34 -6.90
C ARG A 187 -6.80 22.23 -7.74
N ARG A 188 -6.91 21.98 -9.05
CA ARG A 188 -5.74 21.71 -9.93
C ARG A 188 -4.70 22.85 -9.95
N HIS A 189 -5.10 24.07 -9.56
CA HIS A 189 -4.22 25.24 -9.54
C HIS A 189 -3.57 25.50 -8.18
N ILE A 190 -3.98 24.81 -7.12
CA ILE A 190 -3.71 25.21 -5.73
C ILE A 190 -2.22 25.31 -5.39
N VAL A 191 -1.41 24.35 -5.85
CA VAL A 191 0.02 24.30 -5.51
C VAL A 191 0.79 25.36 -6.28
N LEU A 192 0.48 25.54 -7.57
CA LEU A 192 1.09 26.57 -8.40
C LEU A 192 0.69 27.98 -7.94
N ASP A 193 -0.57 28.19 -7.57
CA ASP A 193 -1.07 29.47 -7.05
C ASP A 193 -0.37 29.85 -5.74
N LEU A 194 -0.21 28.89 -4.81
CA LEU A 194 0.57 29.08 -3.58
C LEU A 194 2.05 29.33 -3.87
N ALA A 195 2.64 28.63 -4.84
CA ALA A 195 4.03 28.82 -5.22
C ALA A 195 4.28 30.20 -5.85
N MET A 196 3.40 30.70 -6.71
CA MET A 196 3.56 31.97 -7.42
C MET A 196 3.00 33.19 -6.68
N HIS A 197 2.26 32.98 -5.58
CA HIS A 197 1.39 33.99 -4.98
C HIS A 197 0.36 34.55 -5.96
N HIS A 198 -0.28 33.66 -6.70
CA HIS A 198 -1.25 34.01 -7.74
C HIS A 198 -2.68 33.65 -7.29
N ASP A 199 -3.61 34.59 -7.42
CA ASP A 199 -5.06 34.38 -7.17
C ASP A 199 -5.38 33.68 -5.83
N LEU A 200 -4.86 34.21 -4.72
CA LEU A 200 -5.05 33.65 -3.37
C LEU A 200 -6.39 34.08 -2.74
N ASP A 201 -7.46 34.21 -3.52
CA ASP A 201 -8.80 34.54 -3.01
C ASP A 201 -9.35 33.40 -2.14
N GLU A 202 -9.43 33.62 -0.83
CA GLU A 202 -9.93 32.64 0.15
C GLU A 202 -11.40 32.25 -0.06
N SER A 203 -12.14 33.00 -0.89
CA SER A 203 -13.52 32.66 -1.28
C SER A 203 -13.58 31.44 -2.22
N ARG A 204 -12.47 31.11 -2.89
CA ARG A 204 -12.34 29.90 -3.73
C ARG A 204 -12.55 28.65 -2.87
N PRO A 205 -13.49 27.75 -3.23
CA PRO A 205 -13.91 26.66 -2.35
C PRO A 205 -12.78 25.73 -1.86
N PHE A 206 -11.87 25.33 -2.74
CA PHE A 206 -10.77 24.42 -2.44
C PHE A 206 -9.67 25.13 -1.64
N LEU A 207 -9.22 26.32 -2.08
CA LEU A 207 -8.25 27.12 -1.34
C LEU A 207 -8.76 27.46 0.07
N GLY A 208 -10.01 27.91 0.20
CA GLY A 208 -10.62 28.14 1.51
C GLY A 208 -10.64 26.88 2.38
N GLY A 209 -10.81 25.69 1.77
CA GLY A 209 -10.69 24.39 2.45
C GLY A 209 -9.27 24.13 2.97
N VAL A 210 -8.27 24.33 2.12
CA VAL A 210 -6.83 24.23 2.45
C VAL A 210 -6.46 25.17 3.59
N LEU A 211 -6.90 26.43 3.56
CA LEU A 211 -6.62 27.40 4.61
C LEU A 211 -7.28 27.05 5.94
N ARG A 212 -8.54 26.60 5.93
CA ARG A 212 -9.25 26.12 7.14
C ARG A 212 -8.61 24.89 7.77
N ALA A 213 -7.97 24.04 6.97
CA ALA A 213 -7.18 22.89 7.43
C ALA A 213 -5.79 23.29 7.98
N GLY A 214 -5.50 24.60 8.09
CA GLY A 214 -4.33 25.10 8.82
C GLY A 214 -3.13 25.45 7.94
N ALA A 215 -3.35 25.78 6.67
CA ALA A 215 -2.31 26.15 5.70
C ALA A 215 -2.08 27.67 5.56
N ALA A 216 -2.63 28.49 6.46
CA ALA A 216 -2.56 29.95 6.35
C ALA A 216 -1.12 30.51 6.40
N ASP A 217 -0.18 29.76 6.99
CA ASP A 217 1.25 30.07 6.99
C ASP A 217 1.86 30.02 5.59
N LEU A 218 1.31 29.23 4.66
CA LEU A 218 1.80 29.14 3.28
C LEU A 218 1.60 30.44 2.49
N LEU A 219 0.62 31.28 2.87
CA LEU A 219 0.40 32.58 2.25
C LEU A 219 1.54 33.59 2.54
N GLN A 220 2.43 33.26 3.48
CA GLN A 220 3.57 34.10 3.87
C GLN A 220 4.88 33.68 3.21
N LEU A 221 4.87 32.65 2.36
CA LEU A 221 6.07 32.23 1.64
C LEU A 221 6.53 33.33 0.65
N PRO A 222 7.80 33.37 0.25
CA PRO A 222 8.20 34.19 -0.87
C PRO A 222 7.69 33.53 -2.18
N PRO A 223 7.20 34.31 -3.16
CA PRO A 223 6.80 33.74 -4.45
C PRO A 223 8.00 33.14 -5.17
N LEU A 224 7.83 31.94 -5.69
CA LEU A 224 8.81 31.26 -6.52
C LEU A 224 8.89 31.94 -7.88
N ARG A 225 10.12 32.15 -8.36
CA ARG A 225 10.35 32.50 -9.76
C ARG A 225 10.09 31.26 -10.62
N ILE A 226 9.12 31.37 -11.51
CA ILE A 226 8.80 30.36 -12.54
C ILE A 226 8.91 31.07 -13.89
N ASP A 227 9.72 30.52 -14.79
CA ASP A 227 10.00 31.14 -16.09
C ASP A 227 9.18 30.49 -17.22
N VAL A 228 8.83 29.21 -17.07
CA VAL A 228 8.06 28.42 -18.05
C VAL A 228 7.11 27.47 -17.31
N LEU A 229 5.89 27.32 -17.80
CA LEU A 229 4.94 26.30 -17.34
C LEU A 229 5.07 25.03 -18.19
N GLY A 230 5.47 23.94 -17.58
CA GLY A 230 5.36 22.59 -18.12
C GLY A 230 3.97 22.02 -17.90
N LEU A 231 3.31 21.64 -18.98
CA LEU A 231 1.98 21.05 -18.99
C LEU A 231 2.10 19.57 -19.35
N ASP A 232 1.74 18.69 -18.43
CA ASP A 232 1.66 17.25 -18.67
C ASP A 232 0.23 16.91 -19.07
N TYR A 233 0.04 16.45 -20.31
CA TYR A 233 -1.28 16.26 -20.89
C TYR A 233 -1.42 14.88 -21.52
N TYR A 234 -2.41 14.14 -21.04
CA TYR A 234 -2.77 12.81 -21.49
C TYR A 234 -4.25 12.76 -21.84
N ALA A 235 -4.70 11.67 -22.50
CA ALA A 235 -6.12 11.47 -22.76
C ALA A 235 -6.97 11.50 -21.46
N HIS A 236 -6.40 11.07 -20.34
CA HIS A 236 -7.06 11.07 -19.02
C HIS A 236 -6.91 12.38 -18.24
N SER A 237 -6.33 13.44 -18.82
CA SER A 237 -6.25 14.76 -18.18
C SER A 237 -7.59 15.51 -18.19
N GLU A 238 -8.52 15.12 -19.07
CA GLU A 238 -9.87 15.69 -19.09
C GLU A 238 -10.89 14.74 -18.45
N TRP A 239 -11.60 15.24 -17.45
CA TRP A 239 -12.55 14.50 -16.62
C TRP A 239 -13.98 14.96 -16.88
N TRP A 240 -14.90 14.00 -16.82
CA TRP A 240 -16.33 14.24 -16.86
C TRP A 240 -17.03 13.66 -15.64
N TYR A 241 -17.86 14.46 -14.99
CA TYR A 241 -18.65 14.03 -13.84
C TYR A 241 -20.14 13.97 -14.18
N ASP A 242 -20.77 12.85 -13.82
CA ASP A 242 -22.21 12.67 -13.93
C ASP A 242 -22.78 11.99 -12.66
N GLU A 243 -24.01 11.48 -12.74
CA GLU A 243 -24.64 10.78 -11.61
C GLU A 243 -23.97 9.44 -11.28
N ALA A 244 -23.22 8.85 -12.23
CA ALA A 244 -22.49 7.59 -12.04
C ALA A 244 -21.09 7.80 -11.45
N GLY A 245 -20.53 9.00 -11.56
CA GLY A 245 -19.24 9.35 -10.96
C GLY A 245 -18.37 10.21 -11.86
N GLY A 246 -17.06 10.18 -11.60
CA GLY A 246 -16.05 10.82 -12.45
C GLY A 246 -15.44 9.81 -13.41
N HIS A 247 -15.34 10.19 -14.69
CA HIS A 247 -14.79 9.37 -15.76
C HIS A 247 -13.69 10.14 -16.49
N ALA A 248 -12.59 9.47 -16.76
CA ALA A 248 -11.52 9.94 -17.62
C ALA A 248 -11.07 8.76 -18.51
N PRO A 249 -10.88 8.96 -19.82
CA PRO A 249 -11.04 10.20 -20.59
C PRO A 249 -12.47 10.75 -20.64
N SER A 250 -12.62 12.06 -20.70
CA SER A 250 -13.92 12.72 -20.88
C SER A 250 -14.58 12.30 -22.21
N PRO A 251 -15.90 12.01 -22.24
CA PRO A 251 -16.65 11.82 -23.49
C PRO A 251 -16.80 13.12 -24.29
N HIS A 252 -16.49 14.27 -23.68
CA HIS A 252 -16.59 15.61 -24.27
C HIS A 252 -15.30 16.42 -24.01
N PRO A 253 -14.14 15.96 -24.52
CA PRO A 253 -12.87 16.64 -24.30
C PRO A 253 -12.82 17.96 -25.07
N LEU A 254 -12.20 18.98 -24.47
CA LEU A 254 -11.89 20.25 -25.11
C LEU A 254 -10.65 20.14 -26.00
N GLY A 255 -9.72 19.24 -25.68
CA GLY A 255 -8.41 19.10 -26.30
C GLY A 255 -7.36 20.03 -25.70
N PHE A 256 -6.09 19.62 -25.81
CA PHE A 256 -4.94 20.35 -25.25
C PHE A 256 -4.92 21.83 -25.65
N ALA A 257 -5.33 22.18 -26.88
CA ALA A 257 -5.33 23.57 -27.33
C ALA A 257 -6.23 24.50 -26.52
N ALA A 258 -7.36 23.97 -26.00
CA ALA A 258 -8.27 24.75 -25.17
C ALA A 258 -7.80 24.78 -23.71
N VAL A 259 -7.31 23.65 -23.19
CA VAL A 259 -6.81 23.57 -21.81
C VAL A 259 -5.55 24.44 -21.64
N ALA A 260 -4.59 24.36 -22.57
CA ALA A 260 -3.39 25.22 -22.56
C ALA A 260 -3.76 26.72 -22.61
N GLN A 261 -4.80 27.10 -23.36
CA GLN A 261 -5.29 28.48 -23.37
C GLN A 261 -5.81 28.91 -21.99
N GLN A 262 -6.50 28.03 -21.23
CA GLN A 262 -6.93 28.35 -19.87
C GLN A 262 -5.75 28.67 -18.94
N TYR A 263 -4.66 27.91 -19.05
CA TYR A 263 -3.43 28.18 -18.29
C TYR A 263 -2.74 29.46 -18.78
N GLY A 264 -2.70 29.70 -20.10
CA GLY A 264 -2.16 30.91 -20.69
C GLY A 264 -2.91 32.19 -20.27
N ASP A 265 -4.24 32.15 -20.31
CA ASP A 265 -5.11 33.26 -19.88
C ASP A 265 -4.95 33.55 -18.38
N ARG A 266 -4.70 32.51 -17.58
CA ARG A 266 -4.54 32.63 -16.12
C ARG A 266 -3.17 33.15 -15.72
N TYR A 267 -2.09 32.60 -16.27
CA TYR A 267 -0.73 32.85 -15.77
C TYR A 267 0.12 33.74 -16.68
N GLY A 268 -0.19 33.82 -17.99
CA GLY A 268 0.54 34.65 -18.95
C GLY A 268 2.02 34.27 -19.14
N LEU A 269 2.42 33.05 -18.77
CA LEU A 269 3.79 32.55 -18.89
C LEU A 269 4.00 31.76 -20.19
N PRO A 270 5.23 31.71 -20.72
CA PRO A 270 5.60 30.73 -21.74
C PRO A 270 5.32 29.31 -21.24
N MET A 271 4.95 28.41 -22.15
CA MET A 271 4.52 27.05 -21.84
C MET A 271 5.30 26.01 -22.64
N MET A 272 5.37 24.78 -22.13
CA MET A 272 5.88 23.60 -22.82
C MET A 272 4.90 22.46 -22.60
N LEU A 273 4.65 21.63 -23.62
CA LEU A 273 4.04 20.32 -23.41
C LEU A 273 5.16 19.41 -22.90
N THR A 274 5.20 19.15 -21.61
CA THR A 274 6.34 18.49 -20.95
C THR A 274 6.22 16.99 -20.88
N GLU A 275 5.00 16.46 -20.91
CA GLU A 275 4.73 15.03 -21.05
C GLU A 275 3.42 14.78 -21.81
N THR A 276 3.42 13.70 -22.59
CA THR A 276 2.26 13.09 -23.23
C THR A 276 2.64 11.68 -23.69
N ASN A 277 1.67 10.77 -23.69
CA ASN A 277 1.72 9.49 -24.40
C ASN A 277 0.32 8.90 -24.60
N LEU A 278 0.30 7.71 -25.21
CA LEU A 278 -0.86 6.86 -25.28
C LEU A 278 -0.43 5.39 -25.07
N ARG A 279 -1.18 4.68 -24.23
CA ARG A 279 -1.08 3.22 -24.11
C ARG A 279 -1.86 2.58 -25.26
N GLY A 280 -1.15 2.20 -26.31
CA GLY A 280 -1.73 1.61 -27.51
C GLY A 280 -0.67 1.01 -28.42
N LEU A 281 -1.11 0.44 -29.54
CA LEU A 281 -0.20 -0.08 -30.57
C LEU A 281 0.63 1.08 -31.16
N PRO A 282 1.77 0.80 -31.82
CA PRO A 282 2.53 1.87 -32.47
C PRO A 282 1.71 2.74 -33.45
N PRO A 283 0.78 2.19 -34.26
CA PRO A 283 -0.12 3.01 -35.07
C PRO A 283 -1.01 3.95 -34.25
N ASP A 284 -1.53 3.51 -33.09
CA ASP A 284 -2.33 4.34 -32.19
C ASP A 284 -1.50 5.51 -31.63
N ARG A 285 -0.26 5.22 -31.18
CA ARG A 285 0.67 6.24 -30.67
C ARG A 285 1.09 7.23 -31.75
N ALA A 286 1.25 6.78 -33.00
CA ALA A 286 1.51 7.67 -34.14
C ALA A 286 0.34 8.62 -34.40
N SER A 287 -0.89 8.12 -34.36
CA SER A 287 -2.11 8.93 -34.45
C SER A 287 -2.23 9.90 -33.27
N TRP A 288 -1.91 9.47 -32.05
CA TRP A 288 -1.91 10.36 -30.87
C TRP A 288 -0.85 11.46 -30.97
N LEU A 289 0.37 11.13 -31.40
CA LEU A 289 1.42 12.12 -31.65
C LEU A 289 0.95 13.17 -32.67
N ARG A 290 0.33 12.73 -33.77
CA ARG A 290 -0.27 13.62 -34.76
C ARG A 290 -1.34 14.52 -34.12
N HIS A 291 -2.21 13.96 -33.28
CA HIS A 291 -3.24 14.74 -32.57
C HIS A 291 -2.61 15.82 -31.69
N MET A 292 -1.63 15.45 -30.88
CA MET A 292 -0.99 16.37 -29.95
C MET A 292 -0.21 17.47 -30.65
N LEU A 293 0.48 17.17 -31.76
CA LEU A 293 1.11 18.21 -32.60
C LEU A 293 0.09 19.15 -33.23
N GLU A 294 -1.05 18.63 -33.70
CA GLU A 294 -2.12 19.47 -34.23
C GLU A 294 -2.73 20.36 -33.12
N GLN A 295 -2.93 19.83 -31.92
CA GLN A 295 -3.36 20.62 -30.76
C GLN A 295 -2.33 21.66 -30.35
N TYR A 296 -1.03 21.34 -30.44
CA TYR A 296 0.06 22.28 -30.19
C TYR A 296 0.02 23.46 -31.16
N ASP A 297 -0.11 23.19 -32.46
CA ASP A 297 -0.24 24.23 -33.49
C ASP A 297 -1.51 25.08 -33.28
N GLN A 298 -2.63 24.44 -32.91
CA GLN A 298 -3.88 25.15 -32.61
C GLN A 298 -3.78 26.04 -31.37
N ALA A 299 -3.09 25.60 -30.33
CA ALA A 299 -2.82 26.40 -29.13
C ALA A 299 -1.97 27.63 -29.50
N ALA A 300 -0.88 27.43 -30.24
CA ALA A 300 -0.03 28.52 -30.70
C ALA A 300 -0.81 29.53 -31.56
N ALA A 301 -1.69 29.05 -32.44
CA ALA A 301 -2.57 29.90 -33.24
C ALA A 301 -3.60 30.71 -32.42
N ARG A 302 -3.92 30.26 -31.19
CA ARG A 302 -4.77 30.99 -30.23
C ARG A 302 -3.98 31.99 -29.37
N GLY A 303 -2.67 32.06 -29.52
CA GLY A 303 -1.80 32.99 -28.81
C GLY A 303 -1.08 32.40 -27.59
N VAL A 304 -1.16 31.07 -27.38
CA VAL A 304 -0.40 30.36 -26.35
C VAL A 304 1.09 30.37 -26.74
N ASP A 305 1.96 30.91 -25.88
CA ASP A 305 3.41 30.98 -26.14
C ASP A 305 4.10 29.63 -25.84
N LEU A 306 4.05 28.69 -26.79
CA LEU A 306 4.61 27.35 -26.63
C LEU A 306 6.09 27.25 -27.07
N ARG A 307 6.94 26.70 -26.21
CA ARG A 307 8.41 26.67 -26.32
C ARG A 307 9.03 25.28 -26.42
N GLY A 308 8.24 24.21 -26.31
CA GLY A 308 8.75 22.85 -26.36
C GLY A 308 7.67 21.79 -26.32
N PHE A 309 7.98 20.65 -26.91
CA PHE A 309 7.15 19.46 -26.97
C PHE A 309 7.99 18.26 -26.52
N CYS A 310 7.51 17.50 -25.55
CA CYS A 310 8.20 16.35 -25.00
C CYS A 310 7.25 15.14 -24.95
N TRP A 311 7.65 14.07 -25.64
CA TRP A 311 7.04 12.75 -25.46
C TRP A 311 7.65 12.06 -24.24
N PHE A 312 6.80 11.54 -23.37
CA PHE A 312 7.20 10.75 -22.20
C PHE A 312 6.72 9.31 -22.39
N PRO A 313 7.55 8.29 -22.19
CA PRO A 313 9.01 8.30 -21.97
C PRO A 313 9.80 8.05 -23.27
N VAL A 314 11.13 8.10 -23.20
CA VAL A 314 12.02 7.66 -24.29
C VAL A 314 12.05 6.14 -24.40
N LEU A 315 12.30 5.46 -23.28
CA LEU A 315 12.22 4.01 -23.14
C LEU A 315 10.88 3.66 -22.51
N ASP A 316 10.29 2.53 -22.88
CA ASP A 316 9.07 2.06 -22.21
C ASP A 316 9.18 2.14 -20.68
N SER A 317 8.13 2.67 -20.06
CA SER A 317 8.10 2.88 -18.62
C SER A 317 7.80 1.57 -17.87
N CYS A 318 7.71 1.63 -16.54
CA CYS A 318 7.46 0.45 -15.71
C CYS A 318 6.39 0.73 -14.65
N ASP A 319 5.46 -0.20 -14.45
CA ASP A 319 4.41 -0.22 -13.41
C ASP A 319 3.45 0.98 -13.36
N TRP A 320 3.53 1.91 -14.32
CA TRP A 320 2.64 3.05 -14.44
C TRP A 320 1.19 2.67 -14.77
N ASP A 321 0.95 1.46 -15.26
CA ASP A 321 -0.38 0.84 -15.38
C ASP A 321 -1.12 0.76 -14.02
N SER A 322 -0.36 0.82 -12.93
CA SER A 322 -0.85 0.88 -11.56
C SER A 322 -0.57 2.21 -10.86
N LEU A 323 -0.19 3.24 -11.61
CA LEU A 323 0.36 4.49 -11.06
C LEU A 323 1.49 4.20 -10.05
N LEU A 324 2.39 3.25 -10.36
CA LEU A 324 3.46 2.81 -9.46
C LEU A 324 3.00 2.22 -8.11
N ALA A 325 1.69 2.05 -7.89
CA ALA A 325 1.18 1.47 -6.66
C ALA A 325 1.53 -0.02 -6.56
N ARG A 326 1.78 -0.71 -7.67
CA ARG A 326 2.15 -2.14 -7.72
C ARG A 326 3.52 -2.32 -8.41
N PRO A 327 4.65 -2.29 -7.67
CA PRO A 327 5.99 -2.41 -8.25
C PRO A 327 6.28 -3.87 -8.63
N ALA A 328 5.74 -4.30 -9.77
CA ALA A 328 5.82 -5.67 -10.27
C ALA A 328 6.86 -5.83 -11.40
N GLY A 329 7.55 -4.75 -11.78
CA GLY A 329 8.47 -4.77 -12.92
C GLY A 329 7.74 -4.90 -14.27
N ARG A 330 6.43 -4.57 -14.32
CA ARG A 330 5.63 -4.68 -15.54
C ARG A 330 6.00 -3.55 -16.49
N ARG A 331 6.51 -3.90 -17.67
CA ARG A 331 6.75 -2.95 -18.75
C ARG A 331 5.44 -2.27 -19.14
N ASP A 332 5.47 -0.95 -19.34
CA ASP A 332 4.42 -0.11 -19.91
C ASP A 332 4.89 0.48 -21.25
N PRO A 333 4.49 -0.09 -22.41
CA PRO A 333 4.98 0.25 -23.73
C PRO A 333 4.35 1.54 -24.22
N VAL A 334 4.84 2.65 -23.67
CA VAL A 334 4.48 4.02 -24.06
C VAL A 334 5.68 4.76 -24.64
N GLY A 335 6.87 4.14 -24.66
CA GLY A 335 8.12 4.76 -25.05
C GLY A 335 8.30 4.96 -26.55
N ILE A 336 9.20 5.90 -26.90
CA ILE A 336 9.69 6.10 -28.28
C ILE A 336 10.40 4.84 -28.79
N LEU A 337 11.14 4.17 -27.91
CA LEU A 337 11.95 3.00 -28.17
C LEU A 337 11.52 1.85 -27.25
N GLY A 338 11.32 0.65 -27.80
CA GLY A 338 11.00 -0.57 -27.04
C GLY A 338 12.04 -1.68 -27.20
N PRO A 339 12.21 -2.58 -26.20
CA PRO A 339 13.17 -3.70 -26.28
C PRO A 339 12.72 -4.80 -27.26
N GLU A 340 13.65 -5.31 -28.08
CA GLU A 340 13.54 -6.58 -28.81
C GLU A 340 14.18 -7.74 -28.02
N PRO A 341 13.81 -9.00 -28.32
CA PRO A 341 14.64 -10.16 -27.98
C PRO A 341 16.00 -10.05 -28.69
N GLY A 342 17.00 -9.48 -28.01
CA GLY A 342 18.38 -9.33 -28.53
C GLY A 342 18.92 -7.89 -28.60
N GLY A 343 18.14 -6.86 -28.29
CA GLY A 343 18.62 -5.46 -28.25
C GLY A 343 17.51 -4.40 -28.31
N LEU A 344 17.83 -3.16 -27.93
CA LEU A 344 16.89 -2.02 -27.90
C LEU A 344 16.99 -1.17 -29.18
N LEU A 345 16.44 -1.58 -30.32
CA LEU A 345 16.43 -0.71 -31.51
C LEU A 345 15.26 -0.91 -32.51
N ALA A 346 14.17 -1.62 -32.18
CA ALA A 346 13.06 -1.81 -33.13
C ALA A 346 12.49 -0.46 -33.63
N ARG A 347 12.65 -0.16 -34.91
CA ARG A 347 11.94 0.94 -35.56
C ARG A 347 10.55 0.44 -35.95
N ASN A 348 9.51 1.04 -35.40
CA ASN A 348 8.11 0.76 -35.71
C ASN A 348 7.43 2.02 -36.27
N THR A 349 6.14 1.92 -36.59
CA THR A 349 5.34 3.01 -37.14
C THR A 349 5.34 4.24 -36.24
N PHE A 350 5.30 4.07 -34.91
CA PHE A 350 5.38 5.19 -33.96
C PHE A 350 6.77 5.84 -33.99
N THR A 351 7.84 5.06 -33.86
CA THR A 351 9.21 5.59 -33.87
C THR A 351 9.52 6.34 -35.16
N ALA A 352 9.03 5.85 -36.31
CA ALA A 352 9.19 6.54 -37.59
C ALA A 352 8.41 7.86 -37.65
N ALA A 353 7.18 7.91 -37.12
CA ALA A 353 6.40 9.14 -37.02
C ALA A 353 7.06 10.16 -36.08
N TRP A 354 7.61 9.69 -34.96
CA TRP A 354 8.38 10.52 -34.02
C TRP A 354 9.67 11.07 -34.65
N GLU A 355 10.45 10.23 -35.34
CA GLU A 355 11.66 10.64 -36.09
C GLU A 355 11.31 11.70 -37.16
N ALA A 356 10.18 11.56 -37.85
CA ALA A 356 9.73 12.56 -38.82
C ALA A 356 9.34 13.88 -38.14
N ALA A 357 8.61 13.82 -37.02
CA ALA A 357 8.18 15.00 -36.27
C ALA A 357 9.37 15.80 -35.74
N VAL A 358 10.35 15.13 -35.12
CA VAL A 358 11.55 15.79 -34.57
C VAL A 358 12.46 16.35 -35.69
N ALA A 359 12.42 15.75 -36.88
CA ALA A 359 13.07 16.29 -38.09
C ALA A 359 12.30 17.48 -38.73
N GLY A 360 11.20 17.93 -38.12
CA GLY A 360 10.44 19.11 -38.54
C GLY A 360 9.21 18.83 -39.41
N ALA A 361 8.76 17.57 -39.53
CA ALA A 361 7.51 17.28 -40.21
C ALA A 361 6.31 17.78 -39.38
N GLY A 362 5.47 18.64 -39.97
CA GLY A 362 4.23 19.08 -39.33
C GLY A 362 3.20 17.96 -39.20
N ALA A 363 2.21 18.14 -38.32
CA ALA A 363 1.20 17.11 -37.98
C ALA A 363 0.53 16.46 -39.21
N ARG A 364 0.25 17.24 -40.27
CA ARG A 364 -0.41 16.75 -41.49
C ARG A 364 0.42 15.74 -42.29
N ALA A 365 1.74 15.75 -42.13
CA ALA A 365 2.65 14.81 -42.80
C ALA A 365 2.78 13.48 -42.03
N LEU A 366 2.34 13.43 -40.77
CA LEU A 366 2.31 12.20 -39.98
C LEU A 366 1.11 11.33 -40.37
N PRO A 367 1.22 10.00 -40.25
CA PRO A 367 0.11 9.12 -40.57
C PRO A 367 -1.08 9.30 -39.60
N ALA A 368 -2.26 8.88 -40.05
CA ALA A 368 -3.48 8.86 -39.25
C ALA A 368 -4.12 7.48 -39.38
N TYR A 369 -3.75 6.57 -38.48
CA TYR A 369 -4.31 5.23 -38.41
C TYR A 369 -5.53 5.19 -37.51
N ARG A 370 -6.58 4.47 -37.93
CA ARG A 370 -7.75 4.21 -37.08
C ARG A 370 -7.28 3.60 -35.76
N PHE A 371 -7.76 4.16 -34.65
CA PHE A 371 -7.47 3.59 -33.35
C PHE A 371 -8.00 2.16 -33.26
N GLN A 372 -7.25 1.31 -32.57
CA GLN A 372 -7.60 -0.09 -32.32
C GLN A 372 -8.06 -0.26 -30.88
N ALA A 373 -8.83 -1.31 -30.60
CA ALA A 373 -9.23 -1.63 -29.23
C ALA A 373 -8.02 -1.87 -28.31
N PRO A 374 -7.99 -1.30 -27.09
CA PRO A 374 -9.07 -0.52 -26.45
C PRO A 374 -9.02 1.00 -26.70
N CYS A 375 -8.04 1.52 -27.45
CA CYS A 375 -7.88 2.96 -27.70
C CYS A 375 -9.05 3.58 -28.47
N ASP A 376 -9.71 2.83 -29.36
CA ASP A 376 -10.89 3.30 -30.10
C ASP A 376 -12.04 3.72 -29.17
N ALA A 377 -12.30 2.92 -28.13
CA ALA A 377 -13.29 3.20 -27.09
C ALA A 377 -12.80 4.33 -26.17
N GLN A 378 -11.57 4.24 -25.66
CA GLN A 378 -11.00 5.24 -24.74
C GLN A 378 -10.93 6.64 -25.34
N LEU A 379 -10.62 6.74 -26.63
CA LEU A 379 -10.48 8.01 -27.36
C LEU A 379 -11.73 8.40 -28.14
N ALA A 380 -12.87 7.71 -27.94
CA ALA A 380 -14.11 7.99 -28.64
C ALA A 380 -14.53 9.47 -28.51
N GLY A 381 -14.35 10.06 -27.31
CA GLY A 381 -14.61 11.47 -27.06
C GLY A 381 -13.72 12.43 -27.86
N PHE A 382 -12.50 12.01 -28.22
CA PHE A 382 -11.53 12.81 -28.98
C PHE A 382 -11.74 12.73 -30.50
N LEU A 383 -12.39 11.68 -31.02
CA LEU A 383 -12.61 11.49 -32.47
C LEU A 383 -13.27 12.69 -33.17
N PRO A 384 -14.24 13.43 -32.58
CA PRO A 384 -14.78 14.64 -33.17
C PRO A 384 -13.73 15.73 -33.47
N LEU A 385 -12.66 15.81 -32.68
CA LEU A 385 -11.53 16.73 -32.89
C LEU A 385 -10.62 16.28 -34.06
N MET A 386 -10.78 15.04 -34.53
CA MET A 386 -9.98 14.40 -35.57
C MET A 386 -10.82 14.06 -36.83
N LYS A 387 -12.08 14.52 -36.91
CA LYS A 387 -13.03 14.14 -37.97
C LYS A 387 -12.57 14.48 -39.39
N HIS A 388 -11.66 15.45 -39.54
CA HIS A 388 -11.11 15.90 -40.81
C HIS A 388 -9.95 15.04 -41.31
N TRP A 389 -9.52 14.02 -40.54
CA TRP A 389 -8.38 13.21 -40.88
C TRP A 389 -8.67 12.19 -41.99
N PRO A 390 -7.70 11.95 -42.89
CA PRO A 390 -7.76 10.87 -43.85
C PRO A 390 -7.34 9.56 -43.16
N TRP A 391 -8.27 8.96 -42.42
CA TRP A 391 -8.00 7.73 -41.67
C TRP A 391 -7.59 6.56 -42.56
N GLN A 392 -6.53 5.88 -42.15
CA GLN A 392 -5.96 4.68 -42.77
C GLN A 392 -6.14 3.49 -41.85
N ASP A 393 -6.19 2.28 -42.41
CA ASP A 393 -6.10 1.06 -41.61
C ASP A 393 -4.66 0.86 -41.12
N PRO A 394 -4.46 0.39 -39.87
CA PRO A 394 -3.12 0.16 -39.34
C PRO A 394 -2.40 -0.99 -40.07
N PRO A 395 -1.05 -0.99 -40.14
CA PRO A 395 -0.28 -2.09 -40.69
C PRO A 395 -0.59 -3.42 -39.99
N ALA A 396 -0.70 -4.51 -40.76
CA ALA A 396 -1.09 -5.82 -40.25
C ALA A 396 0.02 -6.57 -39.49
N ASP A 397 1.27 -6.15 -39.67
CA ASP A 397 2.50 -6.78 -39.15
C ASP A 397 3.00 -6.17 -37.83
N GLU A 398 2.51 -4.98 -37.45
CA GLU A 398 2.84 -4.36 -36.17
C GLU A 398 1.89 -4.83 -35.07
N THR A 399 2.04 -6.09 -34.69
CA THR A 399 1.43 -6.65 -33.48
C THR A 399 2.40 -6.44 -32.32
N ILE A 400 2.28 -5.34 -31.59
CA ILE A 400 2.67 -5.38 -30.18
C ILE A 400 1.49 -6.04 -29.49
N PRO A 401 1.66 -7.15 -28.74
CA PRO A 401 0.54 -7.67 -27.96
C PRO A 401 0.03 -6.49 -27.13
N PRO A 402 -1.28 -6.20 -27.08
CA PRO A 402 -1.76 -5.27 -26.08
C PRO A 402 -1.12 -5.74 -24.77
N LEU A 403 -0.52 -4.81 -24.03
CA LEU A 403 -0.17 -5.17 -22.68
C LEU A 403 -1.41 -5.82 -22.08
N SER A 404 -1.18 -6.98 -21.50
CA SER A 404 -2.11 -7.60 -20.59
C SER A 404 -2.51 -6.57 -19.53
N VAL A 405 -3.60 -5.84 -19.76
CA VAL A 405 -4.64 -5.72 -18.74
C VAL A 405 -5.20 -7.14 -18.66
N SER A 406 -4.57 -7.96 -17.80
CA SER A 406 -4.88 -9.38 -17.59
C SER A 406 -5.43 -10.12 -18.83
N GLY A 407 -4.60 -10.30 -19.86
CA GLY A 407 -4.96 -11.07 -21.04
C GLY A 407 -4.79 -12.57 -20.79
N LYS A 408 -5.91 -13.25 -20.52
CA LYS A 408 -6.05 -14.70 -20.29
C LYS A 408 -5.22 -15.59 -21.23
N GLU A 409 -4.46 -16.51 -20.65
CA GLU A 409 -4.25 -17.84 -21.25
C GLU A 409 -5.58 -18.61 -21.29
N PRO A 410 -5.77 -19.54 -22.23
CA PRO A 410 -7.09 -20.06 -22.60
C PRO A 410 -7.85 -20.62 -21.39
N ILE A 411 -9.12 -20.19 -21.28
CA ILE A 411 -10.10 -20.78 -20.36
C ILE A 411 -10.30 -22.24 -20.80
N MET A 412 -9.50 -23.13 -20.22
CA MET A 412 -9.97 -24.47 -19.97
C MET A 412 -10.97 -24.36 -18.84
N THR A 413 -12.25 -24.50 -19.21
CA THR A 413 -13.33 -24.78 -18.27
C THR A 413 -12.98 -26.06 -17.51
N ASN A 414 -12.29 -25.91 -16.39
CA ASN A 414 -12.14 -26.97 -15.41
C ASN A 414 -12.14 -26.28 -14.04
N THR A 415 -13.21 -26.49 -13.29
CA THR A 415 -13.38 -26.14 -11.89
C THR A 415 -12.23 -26.68 -11.04
N GLN A 416 -11.09 -25.97 -11.02
CA GLN A 416 -9.99 -26.21 -10.09
C GLN A 416 -10.01 -25.12 -9.01
N VAL A 417 -10.15 -25.55 -7.77
CA VAL A 417 -10.12 -24.70 -6.57
C VAL A 417 -8.70 -24.15 -6.39
N ALA A 418 -8.57 -22.82 -6.26
CA ALA A 418 -7.29 -22.15 -6.03
C ALA A 418 -6.67 -22.56 -4.68
N ASP A 419 -5.34 -22.67 -4.62
CA ASP A 419 -4.65 -22.92 -3.36
C ASP A 419 -4.77 -21.70 -2.42
N LEU A 420 -4.81 -21.96 -1.12
CA LEU A 420 -4.80 -20.94 -0.07
C LEU A 420 -3.37 -20.77 0.45
N VAL A 421 -2.80 -19.58 0.32
CA VAL A 421 -1.46 -19.24 0.82
C VAL A 421 -1.59 -18.24 1.95
N VAL A 422 -1.37 -18.71 3.17
CA VAL A 422 -1.49 -17.93 4.40
C VAL A 422 -0.12 -17.39 4.80
N PHE A 423 -0.01 -16.09 5.04
CA PHE A 423 1.20 -15.47 5.57
C PHE A 423 0.99 -15.06 7.03
N SER A 424 1.86 -15.56 7.92
CA SER A 424 1.69 -15.44 9.36
C SER A 424 2.98 -15.01 10.07
N HIS A 425 2.86 -14.02 10.95
CA HIS A 425 3.89 -13.66 11.93
C HIS A 425 3.95 -14.64 13.12
N LEU A 426 2.95 -15.52 13.24
CA LEU A 426 2.86 -16.56 14.26
C LEU A 426 3.24 -17.92 13.66
N ARG A 427 4.04 -18.70 14.40
CA ARG A 427 4.46 -20.04 13.98
C ARG A 427 3.39 -21.10 14.22
N TRP A 428 3.34 -22.09 13.33
CA TRP A 428 2.33 -23.15 13.35
C TRP A 428 2.44 -24.03 14.58
N ASP A 429 3.66 -24.36 15.01
CA ASP A 429 3.98 -25.28 16.10
C ASP A 429 4.13 -24.60 17.48
N TRP A 430 3.77 -23.32 17.57
CA TRP A 430 3.77 -22.56 18.82
C TRP A 430 2.37 -22.53 19.46
N VAL A 431 2.02 -21.43 20.13
CA VAL A 431 0.74 -21.28 20.84
C VAL A 431 -0.44 -21.37 19.87
N TRP A 432 -1.33 -22.33 20.15
CA TRP A 432 -2.53 -22.56 19.36
C TRP A 432 -3.55 -21.45 19.57
N GLN A 433 -3.85 -20.69 18.51
CA GLN A 433 -4.69 -19.49 18.58
C GLN A 433 -5.45 -19.28 17.27
N ARG A 434 -5.96 -18.07 17.03
CA ARG A 434 -6.85 -17.74 15.90
C ARG A 434 -6.36 -18.25 14.54
N PRO A 435 -5.10 -18.04 14.10
CA PRO A 435 -4.63 -18.54 12.81
C PRO A 435 -4.77 -20.05 12.68
N GLN A 436 -4.35 -20.83 13.68
CA GLN A 436 -4.44 -22.28 13.63
C GLN A 436 -5.89 -22.76 13.60
N HIS A 437 -6.77 -22.11 14.38
CA HIS A 437 -8.20 -22.44 14.37
C HIS A 437 -8.89 -22.17 13.03
N LEU A 438 -8.61 -21.04 12.39
CA LEU A 438 -9.19 -20.68 11.11
C LEU A 438 -8.60 -21.53 9.99
N VAL A 439 -7.28 -21.57 9.89
CA VAL A 439 -6.57 -22.20 8.76
C VAL A 439 -6.80 -23.71 8.74
N THR A 440 -6.84 -24.40 9.88
CA THR A 440 -7.18 -25.84 9.90
C THR A 440 -8.60 -26.12 9.40
N ARG A 441 -9.54 -25.20 9.60
CA ARG A 441 -10.93 -25.32 9.15
C ARG A 441 -11.08 -24.93 7.69
N PHE A 442 -10.36 -23.91 7.24
CA PHE A 442 -10.25 -23.55 5.83
C PHE A 442 -9.69 -24.72 5.02
N ALA A 443 -8.57 -25.28 5.46
CA ALA A 443 -7.91 -26.39 4.78
C ALA A 443 -8.84 -27.61 4.58
N LYS A 444 -9.64 -27.97 5.59
CA LYS A 444 -10.62 -29.07 5.50
C LYS A 444 -11.77 -28.76 4.53
N LYS A 445 -12.21 -27.51 4.46
CA LYS A 445 -13.35 -27.09 3.62
C LYS A 445 -12.94 -26.85 2.16
N LEU A 446 -11.67 -26.55 1.91
CA LEU A 446 -11.13 -26.26 0.58
C LEU A 446 -10.59 -27.49 -0.16
N GLU A 447 -10.65 -28.70 0.42
CA GLU A 447 -10.21 -29.93 -0.25
C GLU A 447 -10.87 -30.09 -1.65
N PRO A 448 -10.11 -30.36 -2.73
CA PRO A 448 -8.71 -30.81 -2.77
C PRO A 448 -7.64 -29.71 -2.91
N ALA A 449 -7.96 -28.42 -2.73
CA ALA A 449 -6.96 -27.36 -2.73
C ALA A 449 -5.98 -27.51 -1.56
N ARG A 450 -4.71 -27.12 -1.78
CA ARG A 450 -3.71 -27.14 -0.71
C ARG A 450 -3.75 -25.83 0.05
N THR A 451 -3.51 -25.93 1.36
CA THR A 451 -3.30 -24.78 2.23
C THR A 451 -1.84 -24.71 2.65
N TRP A 452 -1.19 -23.61 2.29
CA TRP A 452 0.21 -23.33 2.59
C TRP A 452 0.28 -22.30 3.71
N PHE A 453 0.98 -22.61 4.80
CA PHE A 453 1.15 -21.70 5.94
C PHE A 453 2.58 -21.18 5.98
N VAL A 454 2.78 -19.98 5.43
CA VAL A 454 4.06 -19.29 5.28
C VAL A 454 4.37 -18.51 6.55
N GLU A 455 5.41 -18.93 7.26
CA GLU A 455 5.88 -18.33 8.52
C GLU A 455 6.97 -17.28 8.30
N GLU A 456 7.36 -16.56 9.35
CA GLU A 456 8.52 -15.68 9.29
C GLU A 456 9.84 -16.43 9.07
N PRO A 457 10.81 -15.80 8.37
CA PRO A 457 12.13 -16.37 8.18
C PRO A 457 12.83 -16.68 9.51
N VAL A 458 13.77 -17.62 9.48
CA VAL A 458 14.61 -18.02 10.62
C VAL A 458 16.09 -17.93 10.24
N PRO A 459 16.97 -17.47 11.15
CA PRO A 459 18.40 -17.56 10.94
C PRO A 459 18.86 -19.03 10.99
N GLY A 460 19.57 -19.48 9.97
CA GLY A 460 20.09 -20.84 9.83
C GLY A 460 21.53 -20.88 9.31
N ASP A 461 22.14 -22.06 9.37
CA ASP A 461 23.49 -22.31 8.87
C ASP A 461 23.43 -22.64 7.36
N VAL A 462 23.01 -21.65 6.58
CA VAL A 462 22.83 -21.73 5.12
C VAL A 462 23.67 -20.67 4.42
N ALA A 463 24.17 -20.99 3.21
CA ALA A 463 24.97 -20.05 2.41
C ALA A 463 24.12 -18.96 1.72
N GLY A 464 22.81 -19.17 1.61
CA GLY A 464 21.82 -18.27 1.02
C GLY A 464 20.40 -18.67 1.45
N PRO A 465 19.37 -17.93 1.04
CA PRO A 465 17.99 -18.20 1.43
C PRO A 465 17.52 -19.58 0.93
N VAL A 466 17.04 -20.43 1.84
CA VAL A 466 16.53 -21.79 1.55
C VAL A 466 15.12 -21.96 2.07
N LEU A 467 14.20 -22.31 1.18
CA LEU A 467 12.82 -22.61 1.56
C LEU A 467 12.73 -24.01 2.19
N ARG A 468 12.08 -24.09 3.35
CA ARG A 468 11.78 -25.34 4.05
C ARG A 468 10.28 -25.55 4.13
N ARG A 469 9.86 -26.81 4.22
CA ARG A 469 8.45 -27.18 4.35
C ARG A 469 8.25 -28.43 5.19
N GLN A 470 7.09 -28.54 5.82
CA GLN A 470 6.65 -29.72 6.56
C GLN A 470 5.14 -29.89 6.42
N ASP A 471 4.69 -31.11 6.16
CA ASP A 471 3.25 -31.42 6.11
C ASP A 471 2.71 -31.64 7.53
N CYS A 472 1.59 -30.97 7.84
CA CYS A 472 0.94 -30.93 9.15
C CYS A 472 -0.55 -31.29 9.01
N GLY A 473 -0.85 -32.39 8.30
CA GLY A 473 -2.20 -32.80 7.96
C GLY A 473 -2.69 -32.09 6.70
N ALA A 474 -3.82 -31.37 6.78
CA ALA A 474 -4.38 -30.63 5.66
C ALA A 474 -3.62 -29.31 5.34
N VAL A 475 -2.64 -28.95 6.16
CA VAL A 475 -1.84 -27.72 6.02
C VAL A 475 -0.38 -28.11 5.82
N THR A 476 0.31 -27.45 4.88
CA THR A 476 1.75 -27.54 4.72
C THR A 476 2.39 -26.26 5.24
N ARG A 477 3.16 -26.34 6.33
CA ARG A 477 3.93 -25.19 6.83
C ARG A 477 5.16 -24.95 5.95
N VAL A 478 5.49 -23.68 5.73
CA VAL A 478 6.61 -23.22 4.90
C VAL A 478 7.35 -22.12 5.65
N TRP A 479 8.67 -22.20 5.74
CA TRP A 479 9.49 -21.13 6.33
C TRP A 479 10.77 -20.93 5.52
N LEU A 480 11.33 -19.72 5.57
CA LEU A 480 12.59 -19.41 4.91
C LEU A 480 13.75 -19.49 5.93
N GLU A 481 14.75 -20.31 5.67
CA GLU A 481 16.04 -20.21 6.36
C GLU A 481 16.91 -19.17 5.66
N ILE A 482 17.40 -18.18 6.41
CA ILE A 482 18.31 -17.13 5.91
C ILE A 482 19.68 -17.24 6.61
N PRO A 483 20.78 -16.81 5.97
CA PRO A 483 22.10 -16.83 6.60
C PRO A 483 22.12 -16.08 7.93
N ARG A 484 22.74 -16.68 8.95
CA ARG A 484 22.87 -16.06 10.28
C ARG A 484 23.86 -14.91 10.26
N HIS A 485 23.44 -13.74 10.74
CA HIS A 485 24.32 -12.57 10.93
C HIS A 485 24.52 -12.20 12.41
N PRO A 486 25.71 -11.71 12.82
CA PRO A 486 25.92 -11.21 14.17
C PRO A 486 24.96 -10.06 14.52
N GLY A 487 24.27 -10.14 15.65
CA GLY A 487 23.32 -9.11 16.10
C GLY A 487 21.92 -9.21 15.51
N GLN A 488 21.65 -10.18 14.64
CA GLN A 488 20.31 -10.41 14.08
C GLN A 488 19.34 -10.96 15.15
N PRO A 489 18.09 -10.46 15.22
CA PRO A 489 17.10 -11.00 16.15
C PRO A 489 16.71 -12.44 15.79
N ALA A 490 16.28 -13.21 16.80
CA ALA A 490 15.86 -14.60 16.62
C ALA A 490 14.62 -14.76 15.72
N ALA A 491 13.75 -13.73 15.68
CA ALA A 491 12.62 -13.61 14.78
C ALA A 491 12.83 -12.36 13.90
N PRO A 492 13.46 -12.51 12.72
CA PRO A 492 13.84 -11.39 11.87
C PRO A 492 12.66 -10.78 11.09
N GLY A 493 11.56 -11.53 10.90
CA GLY A 493 10.36 -11.04 10.22
C GLY A 493 10.48 -10.99 8.70
N PHE A 494 9.35 -10.79 8.01
CA PHE A 494 9.30 -10.79 6.54
C PHE A 494 10.11 -9.67 5.86
N GLY A 495 10.35 -8.56 6.56
CA GLY A 495 11.14 -7.43 6.06
C GLY A 495 12.64 -7.51 6.35
N ALA A 496 13.14 -8.66 6.80
CA ALA A 496 14.55 -8.81 7.18
C ALA A 496 15.49 -8.81 5.96
N PRO A 497 16.71 -8.29 6.11
CA PRO A 497 17.78 -8.53 5.13
C PRO A 497 17.96 -10.03 4.86
N GLY A 498 17.97 -10.41 3.59
CA GLY A 498 18.05 -11.80 3.13
C GLY A 498 16.69 -12.48 2.89
N ALA A 499 15.57 -11.82 3.22
CA ALA A 499 14.21 -12.32 2.94
C ALA A 499 13.60 -11.76 1.65
N GLU A 500 14.33 -10.97 0.86
CA GLU A 500 13.83 -10.27 -0.34
C GLU A 500 13.31 -11.26 -1.40
N ALA A 501 13.91 -12.45 -1.47
CA ALA A 501 13.51 -13.49 -2.41
C ALA A 501 12.33 -14.35 -1.93
N TYR A 502 11.76 -14.11 -0.74
CA TYR A 502 10.81 -15.03 -0.12
C TYR A 502 9.54 -15.22 -0.98
N GLY A 503 8.92 -14.13 -1.44
CA GLY A 503 7.75 -14.21 -2.32
C GLY A 503 8.02 -15.01 -3.60
N ALA A 504 9.17 -14.76 -4.23
CA ALA A 504 9.59 -15.48 -5.44
C ALA A 504 9.81 -16.98 -5.20
N LEU A 505 10.46 -17.35 -4.09
CA LEU A 505 10.69 -18.74 -3.74
C LEU A 505 9.38 -19.49 -3.43
N VAL A 506 8.40 -18.83 -2.80
CA VAL A 506 7.06 -19.40 -2.58
C VAL A 506 6.34 -19.55 -3.91
N ARG A 507 6.37 -18.55 -4.79
CA ARG A 507 5.79 -18.65 -6.14
C ARG A 507 6.40 -19.82 -6.92
N ASP A 508 7.72 -19.96 -6.91
CA ASP A 508 8.41 -21.01 -7.65
C ASP A 508 8.10 -22.41 -7.07
N LEU A 509 7.92 -22.52 -5.74
CA LEU A 509 7.40 -23.72 -5.09
C LEU A 509 6.01 -24.10 -5.61
N LEU A 510 5.10 -23.13 -5.76
CA LEU A 510 3.75 -23.36 -6.27
C LEU A 510 3.76 -23.71 -7.76
N ALA A 511 4.57 -23.00 -8.57
CA ALA A 511 4.72 -23.25 -9.99
C ALA A 511 5.28 -24.65 -10.30
N GLY A 512 6.24 -25.13 -9.51
CA GLY A 512 6.81 -26.48 -9.63
C GLY A 512 5.79 -27.62 -9.44
N LEU A 513 4.60 -27.32 -8.90
CA LEU A 513 3.50 -28.27 -8.76
C LEU A 513 2.56 -28.31 -9.98
N HIS A 514 2.90 -27.61 -11.07
CA HIS A 514 2.15 -27.57 -12.34
C HIS A 514 0.68 -27.14 -12.17
N ARG A 515 0.41 -26.17 -11.27
CA ARG A 515 -0.94 -25.65 -11.04
C ARG A 515 -1.08 -24.24 -11.64
N PRO A 516 -1.80 -24.07 -12.76
CA PRO A 516 -2.04 -22.77 -13.37
C PRO A 516 -3.26 -22.11 -12.70
N VAL A 517 -3.11 -21.58 -11.48
CA VAL A 517 -4.18 -20.81 -10.82
C VAL A 517 -3.55 -19.73 -9.92
N ARG A 518 -4.05 -18.50 -10.00
CA ARG A 518 -3.72 -17.40 -9.07
C ARG A 518 -4.23 -17.77 -7.67
N PRO A 519 -3.37 -17.88 -6.63
CA PRO A 519 -3.79 -18.35 -5.32
C PRO A 519 -4.63 -17.32 -4.56
N THR A 520 -5.34 -17.75 -3.52
CA THR A 520 -5.83 -16.82 -2.49
C THR A 520 -4.71 -16.53 -1.51
N ALA A 521 -4.29 -15.27 -1.37
CA ALA A 521 -3.33 -14.83 -0.37
C ALA A 521 -4.06 -14.35 0.88
N PHE A 522 -3.81 -14.96 2.05
CA PHE A 522 -4.44 -14.60 3.31
C PHE A 522 -3.39 -14.13 4.33
N LEU A 523 -3.41 -12.85 4.70
CA LEU A 523 -2.38 -12.25 5.53
C LEU A 523 -2.87 -12.05 6.97
N PHE A 524 -2.04 -12.44 7.94
CA PHE A 524 -2.16 -12.06 9.36
C PHE A 524 -1.15 -10.96 9.75
N THR A 525 -0.33 -10.49 8.81
CA THR A 525 0.66 -9.43 9.06
C THR A 525 0.88 -8.57 7.81
N PRO A 526 0.91 -7.23 7.94
CA PRO A 526 1.28 -6.33 6.85
C PRO A 526 2.70 -6.55 6.34
N MET A 527 3.58 -7.10 7.16
CA MET A 527 4.99 -7.27 6.79
C MET A 527 5.18 -8.26 5.64
N ALA A 528 4.22 -9.16 5.42
CA ALA A 528 4.25 -10.12 4.32
C ALA A 528 3.65 -9.59 3.01
N PHE A 529 3.21 -8.33 2.97
CA PHE A 529 2.49 -7.76 1.83
C PHE A 529 3.25 -7.90 0.51
N ASP A 530 4.51 -7.46 0.46
CA ASP A 530 5.33 -7.51 -0.75
C ASP A 530 5.55 -8.96 -1.25
N ALA A 531 5.76 -9.89 -0.30
CA ALA A 531 5.90 -11.32 -0.60
C ALA A 531 4.60 -11.94 -1.14
N ALA A 532 3.44 -11.56 -0.60
CA ALA A 532 2.14 -12.02 -1.08
C ALA A 532 1.83 -11.50 -2.49
N MET A 533 2.14 -10.24 -2.78
CA MET A 533 1.92 -9.65 -4.11
C MET A 533 2.80 -10.28 -5.20
N THR A 534 3.93 -10.86 -4.83
CA THR A 534 4.80 -11.61 -5.78
C THR A 534 4.12 -12.87 -6.33
N LEU A 535 3.08 -13.37 -5.65
CA LEU A 535 2.31 -14.53 -6.08
C LEU A 535 1.23 -14.21 -7.13
N ASP A 536 0.99 -12.92 -7.41
CA ASP A 536 -0.14 -12.44 -8.22
C ASP A 536 -1.48 -13.07 -7.78
N PRO A 537 -1.93 -12.78 -6.54
CA PRO A 537 -3.09 -13.46 -5.96
C PRO A 537 -4.38 -13.13 -6.71
N GLY A 538 -5.25 -14.14 -6.86
CA GLY A 538 -6.59 -13.97 -7.42
C GLY A 538 -7.59 -13.44 -6.39
N LEU A 539 -7.24 -13.53 -5.11
CA LEU A 539 -7.95 -12.91 -4.00
C LEU A 539 -6.94 -12.58 -2.89
N LEU A 540 -6.92 -11.34 -2.45
CA LEU A 540 -6.10 -10.82 -1.36
C LEU A 540 -6.97 -10.57 -0.11
N CYS A 541 -6.76 -11.39 0.92
CA CYS A 541 -7.46 -11.32 2.20
C CYS A 541 -6.53 -10.78 3.29
N TYR A 542 -7.02 -9.90 4.14
CA TYR A 542 -6.30 -9.43 5.33
C TYR A 542 -7.11 -9.62 6.61
N ASP A 543 -6.60 -10.40 7.58
CA ASP A 543 -7.19 -10.53 8.91
C ASP A 543 -6.40 -9.69 9.93
N VAL A 544 -6.99 -8.55 10.30
CA VAL A 544 -6.54 -7.66 11.36
C VAL A 544 -6.91 -8.27 12.71
N MET A 545 -6.11 -9.25 13.15
CA MET A 545 -6.33 -9.96 14.41
C MET A 545 -5.77 -9.22 15.64
N ASP A 546 -4.72 -8.43 15.46
CA ASP A 546 -4.04 -7.66 16.50
C ASP A 546 -3.62 -6.29 15.96
N ASP A 547 -3.50 -5.29 16.85
CA ASP A 547 -2.92 -4.00 16.51
C ASP A 547 -1.39 -4.09 16.56
N LEU A 548 -0.79 -4.69 15.52
CA LEU A 548 0.65 -4.94 15.45
C LEU A 548 1.49 -3.65 15.57
N ALA A 549 0.91 -2.49 15.22
CA ALA A 549 1.56 -1.19 15.31
C ALA A 549 1.62 -0.62 16.75
N ALA A 550 0.87 -1.21 17.68
CA ALA A 550 0.81 -0.79 19.09
C ALA A 550 1.72 -1.63 20.02
N PHE A 551 2.37 -2.68 19.51
CA PHE A 551 3.33 -3.47 20.30
C PHE A 551 4.65 -2.74 20.48
N ALA A 552 5.34 -3.02 21.59
CA ALA A 552 6.71 -2.57 21.79
C ALA A 552 7.61 -3.10 20.65
N HIS A 553 8.46 -2.23 20.11
CA HIS A 553 9.39 -2.55 19.02
C HIS A 553 8.74 -3.00 17.70
N ALA A 554 7.57 -2.44 17.36
CA ALA A 554 6.93 -2.69 16.06
C ALA A 554 7.92 -2.44 14.88
N PRO A 555 8.00 -3.35 13.88
CA PRO A 555 8.93 -3.22 12.76
C PRO A 555 8.78 -1.91 11.99
N GLU A 556 9.90 -1.41 11.46
CA GLU A 556 9.90 -0.23 10.58
C GLU A 556 9.03 -0.47 9.33
N GLY A 557 8.28 0.56 8.94
CA GLY A 557 7.38 0.50 7.79
C GLY A 557 6.10 -0.33 8.00
N LEU A 558 5.86 -0.90 9.19
CA LEU A 558 4.64 -1.70 9.44
C LEU A 558 3.36 -0.91 9.21
N ARG A 559 3.29 0.35 9.71
CA ARG A 559 2.13 1.23 9.50
C ARG A 559 1.91 1.56 8.02
N LEU A 560 3.00 1.77 7.28
CA LEU A 560 2.97 2.05 5.85
C LEU A 560 2.40 0.84 5.09
N ARG A 561 2.94 -0.37 5.35
CA ARG A 561 2.45 -1.61 4.75
C ARG A 561 1.03 -1.95 5.17
N GLN A 562 0.63 -1.63 6.39
CA GLN A 562 -0.74 -1.86 6.87
C GLN A 562 -1.73 -1.01 6.08
N ARG A 563 -1.42 0.27 5.86
CA ARG A 563 -2.26 1.15 5.05
C ARG A 563 -2.38 0.66 3.62
N ARG A 564 -1.24 0.28 3.02
CA ARG A 564 -1.21 -0.27 1.66
C ARG A 564 -2.02 -1.57 1.53
N LEU A 565 -1.82 -2.52 2.44
CA LEU A 565 -2.59 -3.76 2.45
C LEU A 565 -4.09 -3.52 2.70
N LEU A 566 -4.45 -2.57 3.57
CA LEU A 566 -5.85 -2.18 3.73
C LEU A 566 -6.42 -1.57 2.43
N ALA A 567 -5.65 -0.79 1.68
CA ALA A 567 -6.10 -0.24 0.40
C ALA A 567 -6.26 -1.33 -0.68
N GLU A 568 -5.29 -2.27 -0.77
CA GLU A 568 -5.22 -3.25 -1.87
C GLU A 568 -5.99 -4.56 -1.61
N ALA A 569 -6.31 -4.91 -0.36
CA ALA A 569 -7.03 -6.15 -0.07
C ALA A 569 -8.43 -6.17 -0.73
N ASP A 570 -8.87 -7.32 -1.22
CA ASP A 570 -10.24 -7.50 -1.72
C ASP A 570 -11.24 -7.60 -0.56
N ILE A 571 -10.81 -8.23 0.54
CA ILE A 571 -11.59 -8.42 1.74
C ILE A 571 -10.75 -8.29 3.01
N VAL A 572 -11.30 -7.58 4.00
CA VAL A 572 -10.65 -7.35 5.29
C VAL A 572 -11.53 -7.90 6.42
N PHE A 573 -10.91 -8.68 7.30
CA PHE A 573 -11.51 -9.18 8.54
C PHE A 573 -10.88 -8.47 9.74
N ALA A 574 -11.68 -8.21 10.77
CA ALA A 574 -11.20 -7.64 12.03
C ALA A 574 -11.56 -8.53 13.23
N GLY A 575 -10.57 -8.84 14.06
CA GLY A 575 -10.66 -9.76 15.19
C GLY A 575 -11.39 -9.24 16.44
N GLY A 576 -11.75 -7.96 16.47
CA GLY A 576 -12.39 -7.29 17.62
C GLY A 576 -13.11 -6.01 17.22
N ARG A 577 -14.02 -5.52 18.07
CA ARG A 577 -14.86 -4.34 17.75
C ARG A 577 -14.02 -3.07 17.63
N THR A 578 -13.05 -2.93 18.52
CA THR A 578 -12.14 -1.77 18.53
C THR A 578 -11.22 -1.79 17.29
N LEU A 579 -10.68 -2.95 16.93
CA LEU A 579 -9.92 -3.13 15.69
C LEU A 579 -10.77 -2.83 14.44
N TYR A 580 -12.01 -3.31 14.42
CA TYR A 580 -12.92 -3.05 13.30
C TYR A 580 -13.18 -1.56 13.09
N ARG A 581 -13.36 -0.79 14.17
CA ARG A 581 -13.50 0.66 14.07
C ARG A 581 -12.24 1.33 13.51
N SER A 582 -11.05 0.91 13.96
CA SER A 582 -9.77 1.40 13.43
C SER A 582 -9.59 1.08 11.94
N VAL A 583 -10.00 -0.12 11.51
CA VAL A 583 -10.05 -0.47 10.08
C VAL A 583 -10.99 0.45 9.31
N LEU A 584 -12.18 0.74 9.84
CA LEU A 584 -13.17 1.62 9.19
C LEU A 584 -12.73 3.08 9.03
N GLU A 585 -11.76 3.55 9.84
CA GLU A 585 -11.14 4.87 9.65
C GLU A 585 -10.30 4.95 8.37
N HIS A 586 -9.83 3.79 7.86
CA HIS A 586 -8.96 3.70 6.69
C HIS A 586 -9.67 3.08 5.47
N ARG A 587 -10.65 2.20 5.69
CA ARG A 587 -11.40 1.50 4.64
C ARG A 587 -12.82 1.20 5.08
N ASN A 588 -13.82 1.67 4.32
CA ASN A 588 -15.24 1.55 4.66
C ASN A 588 -16.03 0.50 3.85
N HIS A 589 -15.37 -0.28 2.98
CA HIS A 589 -15.99 -1.30 2.13
C HIS A 589 -15.26 -2.64 2.25
N GLY A 590 -15.95 -3.77 2.07
CA GLY A 590 -15.34 -5.10 2.18
C GLY A 590 -14.72 -5.44 3.55
N CYS A 591 -15.12 -4.71 4.60
CA CYS A 591 -14.61 -4.86 5.96
C CYS A 591 -15.63 -5.59 6.84
N HIS A 592 -15.22 -6.70 7.48
CA HIS A 592 -16.11 -7.55 8.28
C HIS A 592 -15.57 -7.83 9.69
N LEU A 593 -16.44 -7.68 10.69
CA LEU A 593 -16.12 -7.98 12.09
C LEU A 593 -16.30 -9.48 12.38
N PHE A 594 -15.21 -10.18 12.70
CA PHE A 594 -15.21 -11.57 13.16
C PHE A 594 -14.44 -11.69 14.47
N PRO A 595 -15.11 -11.51 15.62
CA PRO A 595 -14.48 -11.64 16.92
C PRO A 595 -13.88 -13.02 17.14
N SER A 596 -12.94 -13.12 18.09
CA SER A 596 -12.41 -14.40 18.57
C SER A 596 -13.51 -15.43 18.90
N GLY A 597 -13.27 -16.69 18.53
CA GLY A 597 -14.19 -17.81 18.76
C GLY A 597 -13.72 -18.81 19.81
N VAL A 598 -14.43 -19.93 19.93
CA VAL A 598 -14.14 -21.05 20.81
C VAL A 598 -14.44 -22.41 20.15
N ASP A 599 -13.64 -23.41 20.51
CA ASP A 599 -13.91 -24.82 20.20
C ASP A 599 -14.71 -25.44 21.35
N GLY A 600 -16.04 -25.37 21.25
CA GLY A 600 -16.93 -25.79 22.34
C GLY A 600 -16.78 -27.27 22.69
N ALA A 601 -16.59 -28.13 21.69
CA ALA A 601 -16.44 -29.57 21.88
C ALA A 601 -15.14 -29.91 22.62
N HIS A 602 -14.04 -29.24 22.27
CA HIS A 602 -12.75 -29.43 22.94
C HIS A 602 -12.82 -29.11 24.44
N TYR A 603 -13.38 -27.96 24.81
CA TYR A 603 -13.45 -27.52 26.21
C TYR A 603 -14.59 -28.15 27.01
N ALA A 604 -15.61 -28.74 26.36
CA ALA A 604 -16.63 -29.55 27.04
C ALA A 604 -16.02 -30.74 27.81
N ARG A 605 -14.87 -31.26 27.36
CA ARG A 605 -14.09 -32.28 28.08
C ARG A 605 -13.66 -31.81 29.46
N SER A 606 -13.36 -30.52 29.64
CA SER A 606 -12.99 -29.96 30.94
C SER A 606 -14.14 -30.12 31.94
N ARG A 607 -15.39 -29.85 31.52
CA ARG A 607 -16.59 -30.03 32.35
C ARG A 607 -16.77 -31.47 32.80
N GLN A 608 -16.51 -32.44 31.91
CA GLN A 608 -16.59 -33.87 32.22
C GLN A 608 -15.53 -34.28 33.25
N LEU A 609 -14.28 -33.84 33.05
CA LEU A 609 -13.18 -34.11 33.97
C LEU A 609 -13.43 -33.51 35.37
N ARG A 610 -14.01 -32.30 35.43
CA ARG A 610 -14.41 -31.64 36.68
C ARG A 610 -15.49 -32.42 37.42
N ALA A 611 -16.51 -32.89 36.70
CA ALA A 611 -17.59 -33.68 37.29
C ALA A 611 -17.11 -35.04 37.81
N ALA A 612 -16.08 -35.62 37.20
CA ALA A 612 -15.46 -36.88 37.62
C ALA A 612 -14.41 -36.71 38.73
N GLY A 613 -13.89 -35.50 38.94
CA GLY A 613 -12.88 -35.19 39.94
C GLY A 613 -13.46 -35.02 41.36
N GLY A 614 -12.68 -35.41 42.36
CA GLY A 614 -12.99 -35.09 43.77
C GLY A 614 -12.66 -33.62 44.12
N GLN A 615 -13.22 -33.13 45.22
CA GLN A 615 -12.87 -31.80 45.74
C GLN A 615 -11.40 -31.77 46.19
N ARG A 616 -10.65 -30.78 45.71
CA ARG A 616 -9.28 -30.51 46.15
C ARG A 616 -9.26 -29.78 47.49
N ALA A 617 -8.18 -29.98 48.25
CA ALA A 617 -7.98 -29.34 49.55
C ALA A 617 -7.72 -27.83 49.44
N ALA A 618 -6.90 -27.40 48.47
CA ALA A 618 -6.64 -26.00 48.16
C ALA A 618 -7.35 -25.58 46.87
N LYS A 619 -7.85 -24.34 46.85
CA LYS A 619 -8.51 -23.73 45.69
C LYS A 619 -7.48 -23.24 44.67
N VAL A 620 -7.78 -23.34 43.39
CA VAL A 620 -6.86 -22.94 42.31
C VAL A 620 -7.46 -21.80 41.49
N ALA A 621 -6.74 -20.68 41.40
CA ALA A 621 -7.04 -19.58 40.49
C ALA A 621 -6.04 -19.62 39.33
N GLY A 622 -6.50 -19.92 38.11
CA GLY A 622 -5.62 -20.28 36.99
C GLY A 622 -5.70 -19.33 35.79
N TYR A 623 -4.55 -19.03 35.19
CA TYR A 623 -4.42 -18.38 33.88
C TYR A 623 -3.85 -19.37 32.86
N VAL A 624 -4.30 -19.28 31.61
CA VAL A 624 -3.78 -20.03 30.46
C VAL A 624 -3.52 -19.05 29.33
N GLY A 625 -2.27 -18.98 28.85
CA GLY A 625 -1.88 -18.16 27.70
C GLY A 625 -0.44 -17.68 27.77
N VAL A 626 -0.01 -16.92 26.76
CA VAL A 626 1.32 -16.28 26.77
C VAL A 626 1.41 -15.32 27.96
N ILE A 627 2.51 -15.40 28.69
CA ILE A 627 2.87 -14.50 29.79
C ILE A 627 3.81 -13.44 29.20
N ASP A 628 3.24 -12.29 28.85
CA ASP A 628 3.92 -11.16 28.20
C ASP A 628 3.46 -9.82 28.79
N GLU A 629 3.89 -8.72 28.17
CA GLU A 629 3.58 -7.32 28.54
C GLU A 629 2.09 -6.97 28.64
N ARG A 630 1.20 -7.85 28.17
CA ARG A 630 -0.25 -7.66 28.30
C ARG A 630 -0.77 -8.07 29.67
N LEU A 631 -0.01 -8.82 30.48
CA LEU A 631 -0.41 -9.20 31.83
C LEU A 631 0.06 -8.20 32.88
N ASP A 632 -0.80 -7.94 33.85
CA ASP A 632 -0.49 -7.16 35.05
C ASP A 632 0.15 -8.08 36.09
N LEU A 633 1.48 -8.17 36.07
CA LEU A 633 2.24 -9.03 36.98
C LEU A 633 2.19 -8.55 38.44
N GLU A 634 2.02 -7.25 38.68
CA GLU A 634 1.84 -6.70 40.02
C GLU A 634 0.48 -7.11 40.60
N LEU A 635 -0.57 -7.11 39.78
CA LEU A 635 -1.87 -7.64 40.16
C LEU A 635 -1.80 -9.13 40.52
N VAL A 636 -1.03 -9.93 39.78
CA VAL A 636 -0.80 -11.35 40.10
C VAL A 636 -0.09 -11.50 41.46
N ALA A 637 0.95 -10.70 41.72
CA ALA A 637 1.68 -10.70 42.98
C ALA A 637 0.78 -10.30 44.17
N GLY A 638 -0.02 -9.25 44.00
CA GLY A 638 -0.98 -8.79 44.99
C GLY A 638 -2.09 -9.81 45.25
N LEU A 639 -2.59 -10.48 44.21
CA LEU A 639 -3.60 -11.53 44.34
C LEU A 639 -3.07 -12.71 45.16
N ALA A 640 -1.85 -13.15 44.88
CA ALA A 640 -1.20 -14.24 45.63
C ALA A 640 -1.06 -13.89 47.12
N SER A 641 -0.74 -12.63 47.44
CA SER A 641 -0.65 -12.13 48.81
C SER A 641 -2.01 -12.08 49.50
N ALA A 642 -3.07 -11.74 48.76
CA ALA A 642 -4.43 -11.64 49.27
C ALA A 642 -5.15 -13.00 49.46
N LEU A 643 -4.69 -14.05 48.77
CA LEU A 643 -5.24 -15.41 48.85
C LEU A 643 -4.15 -16.44 49.21
N PRO A 644 -3.56 -16.40 50.42
CA PRO A 644 -2.43 -17.26 50.79
C PRO A 644 -2.76 -18.76 50.79
N ASP A 645 -4.02 -19.13 50.99
CA ASP A 645 -4.50 -20.53 51.00
C ASP A 645 -4.92 -21.05 49.61
N TRP A 646 -4.79 -20.22 48.57
CA TRP A 646 -5.10 -20.58 47.18
C TRP A 646 -3.82 -20.72 46.36
N THR A 647 -3.82 -21.63 45.40
CA THR A 647 -2.78 -21.71 44.38
C THR A 647 -3.11 -20.79 43.20
N ILE A 648 -2.20 -19.90 42.84
CA ILE A 648 -2.26 -19.08 41.62
C ILE A 648 -1.43 -19.77 40.54
N GLN A 649 -2.09 -20.37 39.54
CA GLN A 649 -1.42 -21.18 38.52
C GLN A 649 -1.36 -20.45 37.17
N MET A 650 -0.15 -20.10 36.72
CA MET A 650 0.09 -19.34 35.49
C MET A 650 0.66 -20.28 34.41
N VAL A 651 -0.21 -20.80 33.53
CA VAL A 651 0.14 -21.81 32.53
C VAL A 651 0.38 -21.17 31.16
N GLY A 652 1.60 -21.29 30.65
CA GLY A 652 1.98 -20.81 29.33
C GLY A 652 3.45 -20.40 29.20
N PRO A 653 3.91 -20.08 27.99
CA PRO A 653 5.26 -19.61 27.76
C PRO A 653 5.44 -18.16 28.20
N VAL A 654 6.62 -17.83 28.72
CA VAL A 654 7.05 -16.45 28.97
C VAL A 654 7.66 -15.89 27.69
N ALA A 655 7.17 -14.75 27.22
CA ALA A 655 7.63 -14.11 26.00
C ALA A 655 7.67 -12.59 26.14
N LYS A 656 8.57 -11.93 25.40
CA LYS A 656 8.72 -10.45 25.33
C LYS A 656 9.09 -9.73 26.65
N ILE A 657 9.08 -10.43 27.78
CA ILE A 657 9.47 -9.93 29.09
C ILE A 657 10.64 -10.75 29.65
N ASP A 658 11.38 -10.17 30.60
CA ASP A 658 12.43 -10.89 31.33
C ASP A 658 11.80 -11.88 32.33
N PRO A 659 12.06 -13.21 32.22
CA PRO A 659 11.58 -14.19 33.19
C PRO A 659 12.01 -13.92 34.64
N ALA A 660 13.10 -13.17 34.85
CA ALA A 660 13.52 -12.76 36.19
C ALA A 660 12.55 -11.77 36.86
N GLY A 661 11.74 -11.05 36.06
CA GLY A 661 10.72 -10.11 36.53
C GLY A 661 9.40 -10.75 36.96
N LEU A 662 9.25 -12.07 36.84
CA LEU A 662 8.02 -12.75 37.26
C LEU A 662 7.85 -12.71 38.80
N PRO A 663 6.62 -12.48 39.30
CA PRO A 663 6.35 -12.48 40.73
C PRO A 663 6.53 -13.89 41.32
N ARG A 664 7.15 -13.96 42.50
CA ARG A 664 7.45 -15.21 43.21
C ARG A 664 6.85 -15.19 44.61
N ALA A 665 5.95 -16.14 44.88
CA ALA A 665 5.39 -16.40 46.19
C ALA A 665 5.15 -17.92 46.37
N ALA A 666 5.01 -18.38 47.61
CA ALA A 666 4.88 -19.82 47.92
C ALA A 666 3.66 -20.48 47.27
N ASN A 667 2.67 -19.68 46.88
CA ASN A 667 1.41 -20.12 46.29
C ASN A 667 1.27 -19.70 44.80
N ILE A 668 2.34 -19.27 44.13
CA ILE A 668 2.34 -19.04 42.68
C ILE A 668 3.08 -20.19 41.98
N GLU A 669 2.45 -20.75 40.96
CA GLU A 669 3.01 -21.83 40.14
C GLU A 669 3.12 -21.41 38.67
N TYR A 670 4.26 -21.74 38.04
CA TYR A 670 4.49 -21.58 36.60
C TYR A 670 4.81 -22.94 35.96
N PRO A 671 3.80 -23.76 35.61
CA PRO A 671 4.03 -25.09 35.03
C PRO A 671 4.70 -25.07 33.65
N GLY A 672 4.77 -23.89 33.01
CA GLY A 672 5.26 -23.73 31.64
C GLY A 672 4.16 -23.90 30.59
N MET A 673 4.57 -24.04 29.34
CA MET A 673 3.66 -24.21 28.20
C MET A 673 3.01 -25.60 28.23
N ALA A 674 1.67 -25.64 28.12
CA ALA A 674 0.89 -26.85 27.92
C ALA A 674 0.43 -26.93 26.45
N ALA A 675 0.37 -28.14 25.89
CA ALA A 675 -0.13 -28.34 24.54
C ALA A 675 -1.65 -28.09 24.48
N TYR A 676 -2.17 -27.66 23.32
CA TYR A 676 -3.61 -27.37 23.15
C TYR A 676 -4.50 -28.55 23.58
N ALA A 677 -4.10 -29.79 23.24
CA ALA A 677 -4.82 -31.01 23.62
C ALA A 677 -4.95 -31.24 25.15
N GLU A 678 -4.05 -30.65 25.94
CA GLU A 678 -3.97 -30.82 27.40
C GLU A 678 -4.75 -29.74 28.16
N LEU A 679 -5.05 -28.61 27.50
CA LEU A 679 -5.73 -27.46 28.13
C LEU A 679 -7.05 -27.82 28.82
N PRO A 680 -7.91 -28.73 28.30
CA PRO A 680 -9.13 -29.11 29.01
C PRO A 680 -8.86 -29.76 30.37
N ALA A 681 -7.78 -30.52 30.50
CA ALA A 681 -7.37 -31.16 31.75
C ALA A 681 -6.74 -30.15 32.72
N VAL A 682 -5.92 -29.23 32.20
CA VAL A 682 -5.38 -28.10 32.97
C VAL A 682 -6.52 -27.26 33.55
N MET A 683 -7.43 -26.79 32.69
CA MET A 683 -8.58 -25.98 33.08
C MET A 683 -9.55 -26.73 34.00
N ALA A 684 -9.64 -28.07 33.89
CA ALA A 684 -10.44 -28.86 34.82
C ALA A 684 -9.93 -28.73 36.26
N GLY A 685 -8.65 -28.44 36.43
CA GLY A 685 -8.02 -28.22 37.72
C GLY A 685 -8.30 -26.85 38.37
N PHE A 686 -8.88 -25.89 37.67
CA PHE A 686 -9.08 -24.53 38.18
C PHE A 686 -10.41 -24.39 38.93
N ASP A 687 -10.46 -23.68 40.04
CA ASP A 687 -11.72 -23.23 40.63
C ASP A 687 -12.20 -21.93 40.00
N VAL A 688 -11.27 -21.03 39.64
CA VAL A 688 -11.52 -19.74 39.00
C VAL A 688 -10.52 -19.52 37.88
N ALA A 689 -10.97 -19.00 36.74
CA ALA A 689 -10.11 -18.60 35.63
C ALA A 689 -9.80 -17.10 35.69
N LEU A 690 -8.52 -16.75 35.51
CA LEU A 690 -8.01 -15.40 35.63
C LEU A 690 -7.74 -14.78 34.26
N MET A 691 -8.04 -13.50 34.13
CA MET A 691 -7.65 -12.64 33.01
C MET A 691 -7.07 -11.31 33.55
N PRO A 692 -5.86 -11.35 34.16
CA PRO A 692 -5.25 -10.17 34.77
C PRO A 692 -4.52 -9.33 33.72
N PHE A 693 -5.26 -8.76 32.76
CA PHE A 693 -4.65 -7.92 31.72
C PHE A 693 -4.26 -6.55 32.26
N ALA A 694 -3.05 -6.09 31.95
CA ALA A 694 -2.66 -4.70 32.12
C ALA A 694 -3.60 -3.81 31.30
N LEU A 695 -3.92 -2.60 31.77
CA LEU A 695 -4.75 -1.64 31.03
C LEU A 695 -3.84 -0.61 30.35
N ASN A 696 -3.22 -1.01 29.24
CA ASN A 696 -2.22 -0.23 28.50
C ASN A 696 -2.57 -0.15 26.99
N GLU A 697 -1.66 0.40 26.18
CA GLU A 697 -1.89 0.56 24.74
C GLU A 697 -2.06 -0.79 24.03
N ALA A 698 -1.24 -1.79 24.38
CA ALA A 698 -1.28 -3.13 23.79
C ALA A 698 -2.58 -3.91 24.10
N THR A 699 -3.28 -3.57 25.17
CA THR A 699 -4.55 -4.21 25.57
C THR A 699 -5.78 -3.37 25.28
N ARG A 700 -5.61 -2.16 24.72
CA ARG A 700 -6.73 -1.26 24.37
C ARG A 700 -7.70 -1.89 23.38
N SER A 701 -7.16 -2.65 22.43
CA SER A 701 -7.91 -3.21 21.29
C SER A 701 -8.05 -4.73 21.33
N ILE A 702 -7.74 -5.39 22.46
CA ILE A 702 -7.76 -6.86 22.53
C ILE A 702 -9.19 -7.40 22.60
N SER A 703 -9.42 -8.50 21.87
CA SER A 703 -10.61 -9.33 22.00
C SER A 703 -10.18 -10.75 22.40
N PRO A 704 -9.98 -11.02 23.70
CA PRO A 704 -9.34 -12.24 24.16
C PRO A 704 -10.21 -13.49 23.94
N THR A 705 -9.64 -14.52 23.30
CA THR A 705 -10.26 -15.85 23.14
C THR A 705 -10.60 -16.50 24.49
N LYS A 706 -9.74 -16.26 25.48
CA LYS A 706 -9.73 -16.90 26.80
C LYS A 706 -11.06 -16.82 27.53
N THR A 707 -11.82 -15.72 27.37
CA THR A 707 -13.14 -15.59 27.99
C THR A 707 -14.07 -16.71 27.54
N LEU A 708 -14.17 -16.97 26.24
CA LEU A 708 -15.05 -18.01 25.71
C LEU A 708 -14.53 -19.41 26.04
N GLU A 709 -13.21 -19.61 26.03
CA GLU A 709 -12.57 -20.88 26.39
C GLU A 709 -12.87 -21.27 27.84
N TYR A 710 -12.71 -20.35 28.79
CA TYR A 710 -13.02 -20.59 30.20
C TYR A 710 -14.51 -20.83 30.43
N LEU A 711 -15.37 -20.08 29.75
CA LEU A 711 -16.82 -20.31 29.80
C LEU A 711 -17.20 -21.66 29.17
N ALA A 712 -16.51 -22.11 28.12
CA ALA A 712 -16.71 -23.42 27.52
C ALA A 712 -16.22 -24.54 28.46
N ALA A 713 -15.13 -24.32 29.19
CA ALA A 713 -14.63 -25.22 30.23
C ALA A 713 -15.51 -25.26 31.50
N GLY A 714 -16.46 -24.33 31.63
CA GLY A 714 -17.35 -24.25 32.80
C GLY A 714 -16.74 -23.57 34.02
N LEU A 715 -15.72 -22.74 33.80
CA LEU A 715 -15.05 -21.98 34.83
C LEU A 715 -15.70 -20.61 35.03
N PRO A 716 -15.80 -20.12 36.27
CA PRO A 716 -16.09 -18.71 36.50
C PRO A 716 -14.85 -17.89 36.14
N VAL A 717 -15.06 -16.70 35.59
CA VAL A 717 -14.00 -15.86 35.04
C VAL A 717 -13.90 -14.57 35.84
N VAL A 718 -12.70 -14.22 36.27
CA VAL A 718 -12.36 -12.93 36.88
C VAL A 718 -11.37 -12.22 35.96
N SER A 719 -11.69 -11.00 35.55
CA SER A 719 -10.91 -10.21 34.58
C SER A 719 -10.68 -8.79 35.06
N THR A 720 -9.59 -8.16 34.62
CA THR A 720 -9.52 -6.70 34.60
C THR A 720 -10.57 -6.15 33.61
N PRO A 721 -11.02 -4.88 33.77
CA PRO A 721 -12.11 -4.32 32.96
C PRO A 721 -11.67 -3.94 31.54
N VAL A 722 -11.25 -4.94 30.76
CA VAL A 722 -10.94 -4.82 29.32
C VAL A 722 -12.21 -4.45 28.55
N ALA A 723 -12.14 -3.42 27.70
CA ALA A 723 -13.30 -2.80 27.05
C ALA A 723 -14.21 -3.80 26.31
N ASP A 724 -13.63 -4.64 25.43
CA ASP A 724 -14.39 -5.63 24.66
C ASP A 724 -14.97 -6.75 25.56
N VAL A 725 -14.32 -7.08 26.69
CA VAL A 725 -14.83 -8.07 27.66
C VAL A 725 -16.01 -7.50 28.46
N VAL A 726 -15.89 -6.26 28.95
CA VAL A 726 -16.97 -5.56 29.65
C VAL A 726 -18.20 -5.43 28.76
N ALA A 727 -17.99 -5.05 27.49
CA ALA A 727 -19.07 -4.90 26.53
C ALA A 727 -19.70 -6.24 26.08
N GLY A 728 -18.92 -7.32 26.04
CA GLY A 728 -19.35 -8.61 25.53
C GLY A 728 -20.00 -9.53 26.57
N TYR A 729 -19.62 -9.43 27.84
CA TYR A 729 -19.96 -10.41 28.87
C TYR A 729 -20.55 -9.82 30.17
N PRO A 730 -21.49 -8.86 30.09
CA PRO A 730 -22.07 -8.25 31.29
C PRO A 730 -22.83 -9.28 32.13
N GLY A 731 -22.56 -9.32 33.44
CA GLY A 731 -23.21 -10.24 34.37
C GLY A 731 -22.82 -11.72 34.19
N ILE A 732 -21.78 -12.01 33.40
CA ILE A 732 -21.20 -13.36 33.21
C ILE A 732 -19.76 -13.41 33.74
N VAL A 733 -18.99 -12.36 33.50
CA VAL A 733 -17.60 -12.20 33.96
C VAL A 733 -17.58 -11.26 35.17
N HIS A 734 -16.73 -11.58 36.15
CA HIS A 734 -16.45 -10.72 37.30
C HIS A 734 -15.31 -9.75 36.97
N PHE A 735 -15.46 -8.49 37.34
CA PHE A 735 -14.49 -7.44 37.03
C PHE A 735 -13.90 -6.80 38.27
N ALA A 736 -12.58 -6.67 38.30
CA ALA A 736 -11.86 -5.93 39.34
C ALA A 736 -10.56 -5.34 38.75
N ALA A 737 -10.14 -4.18 39.26
CA ALA A 737 -8.97 -3.46 38.74
C ALA A 737 -7.75 -3.49 39.70
N ASP A 738 -7.93 -3.96 40.93
CA ASP A 738 -6.88 -4.03 41.95
C ASP A 738 -6.84 -5.39 42.65
N ALA A 739 -5.72 -5.70 43.30
CA ALA A 739 -5.52 -7.01 43.94
C ALA A 739 -6.58 -7.36 45.01
N PRO A 740 -6.97 -6.45 45.94
CA PRO A 740 -8.02 -6.76 46.91
C PRO A 740 -9.38 -7.04 46.26
N GLY A 741 -9.75 -6.26 45.24
CA GLY A 741 -10.96 -6.46 44.46
C GLY A 741 -10.94 -7.77 43.68
N PHE A 742 -9.80 -8.10 43.08
CA PHE A 742 -9.61 -9.34 42.32
C PHE A 742 -9.71 -10.57 43.23
N ALA A 743 -9.12 -10.51 44.42
CA ALA A 743 -9.23 -11.56 45.43
C ALA A 743 -10.68 -11.79 45.88
N ARG A 744 -11.41 -10.70 46.20
CA ARG A 744 -12.84 -10.77 46.54
C ARG A 744 -13.66 -11.35 45.39
N ALA A 745 -13.42 -10.93 44.15
CA ALA A 745 -14.09 -11.47 42.98
C ALA A 745 -13.82 -12.97 42.80
N CYS A 746 -12.60 -13.45 43.04
CA CYS A 746 -12.28 -14.90 43.03
C CYS A 746 -13.07 -15.67 44.10
N LEU A 747 -13.14 -15.14 45.33
CA LEU A 747 -13.90 -15.76 46.43
C LEU A 747 -15.39 -15.86 46.09
N GLU A 748 -15.97 -14.77 45.58
CA GLU A 748 -17.39 -14.73 45.16
C GLU A 748 -17.65 -15.67 43.98
N ALA A 749 -16.81 -15.60 42.95
CA ALA A 749 -16.88 -16.44 41.75
C ALA A 749 -16.85 -17.94 42.06
N ALA A 750 -16.02 -18.37 43.03
CA ALA A 750 -15.92 -19.77 43.44
C ALA A 750 -17.15 -20.28 44.22
N GLN A 751 -17.96 -19.38 44.79
CA GLN A 751 -19.19 -19.73 45.51
C GLN A 751 -20.45 -19.66 44.63
N GLN A 752 -20.37 -19.05 43.45
CA GLN A 752 -21.53 -18.85 42.59
C GLN A 752 -22.06 -20.16 41.97
N PRO A 753 -23.40 -20.34 41.93
CA PRO A 753 -24.01 -21.45 41.20
C PRO A 753 -23.69 -21.40 39.70
N LEU A 754 -22.93 -22.38 39.21
CA LEU A 754 -22.42 -22.42 37.84
C LEU A 754 -23.53 -22.54 36.77
N LEU A 755 -24.68 -23.13 37.14
CA LEU A 755 -25.79 -23.43 36.21
C LEU A 755 -26.37 -22.20 35.53
N GLU A 756 -26.58 -21.10 36.26
CA GLU A 756 -27.19 -19.89 35.68
C GLU A 756 -26.24 -19.20 34.70
N ARG A 757 -24.96 -19.06 35.07
CA ARG A 757 -23.91 -18.55 34.20
C ARG A 757 -23.74 -19.41 32.94
N ASP A 758 -23.73 -20.73 33.11
CA ASP A 758 -23.57 -21.68 31.99
C ASP A 758 -24.72 -21.59 30.99
N ARG A 759 -25.94 -21.35 31.46
CA ARG A 759 -27.11 -21.05 30.61
C ARG A 759 -26.92 -19.73 29.86
N LYS A 760 -26.59 -18.63 30.56
CA LYS A 760 -26.38 -17.31 29.94
C LYS A 760 -25.26 -17.31 28.89
N SER A 761 -24.21 -18.09 29.12
CA SER A 761 -23.05 -18.18 28.22
C SER A 761 -23.22 -19.20 27.08
N ALA A 762 -24.25 -20.06 27.11
CA ALA A 762 -24.47 -21.07 26.06
C ALA A 762 -24.76 -20.45 24.69
N GLU A 763 -25.63 -19.44 24.64
CA GLU A 763 -25.96 -18.73 23.40
C GLU A 763 -24.73 -18.00 22.83
N LEU A 764 -23.92 -17.38 23.70
CA LEU A 764 -22.69 -16.71 23.29
C LEU A 764 -21.68 -17.69 22.69
N ARG A 765 -21.44 -18.83 23.36
CA ARG A 765 -20.53 -19.87 22.84
C ARG A 765 -20.99 -20.42 21.49
N ALA A 766 -22.29 -20.65 21.32
CA ALA A 766 -22.84 -21.15 20.06
C ALA A 766 -22.68 -20.14 18.91
N ARG A 767 -22.82 -18.84 19.19
CA ARG A 767 -22.61 -17.76 18.20
C ARG A 767 -21.14 -17.58 17.80
N HIS A 768 -20.22 -17.88 18.72
CA HIS A 768 -18.78 -17.68 18.54
C HIS A 768 -18.04 -19.01 18.33
N ASP A 769 -18.67 -19.99 17.71
CA ASP A 769 -18.04 -21.26 17.38
C ASP A 769 -17.07 -21.11 16.19
N TRP A 770 -15.87 -21.68 16.31
CA TRP A 770 -14.85 -21.55 15.26
C TRP A 770 -15.25 -22.17 13.92
N ASP A 771 -16.07 -23.23 13.89
CA ASP A 771 -16.55 -23.83 12.64
C ASP A 771 -17.55 -22.92 11.93
N ALA A 772 -18.42 -22.25 12.70
CA ALA A 772 -19.34 -21.24 12.19
C ALA A 772 -18.60 -19.99 11.65
N ILE A 773 -17.62 -19.49 12.40
CA ILE A 773 -16.78 -18.35 11.98
C ILE A 773 -16.05 -18.69 10.68
N ALA A 774 -15.37 -19.84 10.63
CA ALA A 774 -14.61 -20.22 9.44
C ALA A 774 -15.52 -20.40 8.21
N ALA A 775 -16.71 -21.01 8.39
CA ALA A 775 -17.67 -21.15 7.30
C ALA A 775 -18.18 -19.80 6.76
N ALA A 776 -18.45 -18.83 7.65
CA ALA A 776 -18.89 -17.51 7.26
C ALA A 776 -17.78 -16.69 6.57
N MET A 777 -16.54 -16.78 7.05
CA MET A 777 -15.39 -16.13 6.40
C MET A 777 -15.17 -16.68 4.99
N LEU A 778 -15.21 -18.00 4.80
CA LEU A 778 -15.09 -18.62 3.47
C LEU A 778 -16.20 -18.18 2.52
N ALA A 779 -17.46 -18.12 2.97
CA ALA A 779 -18.56 -17.67 2.13
C ALA A 779 -18.38 -16.22 1.65
N LEU A 780 -17.81 -15.35 2.49
CA LEU A 780 -17.49 -13.98 2.11
C LEU A 780 -16.30 -13.93 1.14
N MET A 781 -15.28 -14.77 1.36
CA MET A 781 -14.15 -14.91 0.42
C MET A 781 -14.62 -15.38 -0.96
N ASP A 782 -15.51 -16.37 -1.03
CA ASP A 782 -16.09 -16.86 -2.29
C ASP A 782 -16.90 -15.77 -2.99
N THR A 783 -17.66 -14.98 -2.22
CA THR A 783 -18.43 -13.84 -2.74
C THR A 783 -17.49 -12.76 -3.31
N ALA A 784 -16.42 -12.42 -2.58
CA ALA A 784 -15.43 -11.45 -3.01
C ALA A 784 -14.67 -11.92 -4.26
N ALA A 785 -14.29 -13.21 -4.32
CA ALA A 785 -13.65 -13.80 -5.49
C ALA A 785 -14.57 -13.78 -6.73
N THR A 786 -15.86 -14.02 -6.54
CA THR A 786 -16.85 -13.93 -7.63
C THR A 786 -17.04 -12.49 -8.09
N ALA A 787 -17.06 -11.52 -7.17
CA ALA A 787 -17.16 -10.10 -7.51
C ALA A 787 -15.92 -9.59 -8.25
N ALA A 788 -14.73 -9.96 -7.79
CA ALA A 788 -13.46 -9.67 -8.48
C ALA A 788 -13.47 -10.27 -9.90
N GLY A 789 -13.86 -11.56 -10.02
CA GLY A 789 -13.96 -12.22 -11.33
C GLY A 789 -15.11 -11.69 -12.22
N ALA A 790 -16.15 -11.07 -11.66
CA ALA A 790 -17.25 -10.47 -12.41
C ALA A 790 -16.98 -9.02 -12.83
N GLN A 791 -16.18 -8.27 -12.05
CA GLN A 791 -15.60 -7.00 -12.50
C GLN A 791 -14.67 -7.25 -13.69
N ASP A 792 -13.87 -8.32 -13.64
CA ASP A 792 -13.06 -8.78 -14.77
C ASP A 792 -13.90 -9.29 -15.97
N GLY A 793 -15.13 -9.76 -15.74
CA GLY A 793 -16.02 -10.33 -16.76
C GLY A 793 -17.05 -9.36 -17.38
N GLN A 794 -17.40 -8.26 -16.70
CA GLN A 794 -18.27 -7.21 -17.25
C GLN A 794 -17.52 -6.25 -18.18
N GLU A 795 -16.19 -6.16 -18.07
CA GLU A 795 -15.33 -5.52 -19.07
C GLU A 795 -15.13 -6.39 -20.33
N GLU A 796 -15.51 -7.68 -20.31
CA GLU A 796 -15.39 -8.60 -21.45
C GLU A 796 -16.64 -8.65 -22.37
N THR A 797 -17.74 -7.97 -22.03
CA THR A 797 -18.97 -7.94 -22.86
C THR A 797 -19.54 -6.54 -23.13
N ALA A 798 -18.80 -5.47 -22.81
CA ALA A 798 -19.19 -4.09 -23.08
C ALA A 798 -18.32 -3.45 -24.17
#